data_AF-A0A2E6ESH4-F1
#
_entry.id   AF-A0A2E6ESH4-F1
#
_cell.length_a   1.000
_cell.length_b   1.000
_cell.length_c   1.000
_cell.angle_alpha   90.00
_cell.angle_beta   90.00
_cell.angle_gamma   90.00
#
_symmetry.space_group_name_H-M   'P 1'
#
loop_
_entity.id
_entity.type
_entity.pdbx_description
1 polymer ?
#
loop_
_entity_poly.entity_id
_entity_poly.type
_entity_poly.pdbx_seq_one_letter_code
_entity_poly.pdbx_strand_id
1 'polypeptide(L)'
;MGLRALAVTEATEETRPTGAVRSFADRVPWLLLTVVLLYVVERLVIALGSGHLMFHLDAGEYTPMRAVGPFLDRSLVTVLLDPSSRAEFFAACTAPPHGPSITPTLVVAGGLVHFVTQQLGAPLGSFTMRMLSLAISSAALVFWLAFLLRAGLGRSASRRFALLFLLAPPIFLKVTLIFWGSHELVVLIVAVVFLLLTPWLSRPATPGLALVQSLCVGLGGAVLSVGHGILVLPSAFVGLWLAMLAVSKCWRERGRLYALCLGLGMGSIGVASFLLGFWALVQLPTLQAMGLEPAFFANNDFAAIAQGSVAAGEVLGSGMLPGDRFSSWALIQEGPLWLGLLCAVLLLAEGLLAWLRGQGSGPAENPVVSFLAGFMLFGWVVIGAVPEEFSETRYLILLYPVSFALVAAWSLGRRPLLRLILPALLMAAQVPSHAALIEPNQLDVGLRYDGTRLYFALEDDDFGPPRSATRLGGASRDFSLGMRFIRELHWNNSYWQWHSPAEVRAMPHEALVDRYLGEGEGVDFALMDVAEFARGLGYAYRLLLPPPHRQRFEQLLEHHPDLASWMREGYEMGPEQLSWSREREPLCPPGMLYVDGGSFLLGEWDLEAYGPWSPDFVVQRAVVELTPFCMDRFPFPGQRGAAWPRDGLDLALIAELERQLAPLGRRICTVGELLLAAAGPSNQRYPSAAKLRPAGHCDARDEDPAPLGSYPRCVSPLGFHDFLVRASWARLDEQGRALLTAQGAHHQPGFAVDYLVVGGMMREDSIQAPTNFGVHIHQPEEPAFVDDGLRLCADPGTQNSEQQLRYEEWLSGYFERRYFKDLLGLTQGR
;
A
#
# COMPACT_ATOMS: atom_id res chain seq x y z
N MET A 1 -10.16 -32.77 -55.81
CA MET A 1 -9.79 -33.96 -55.01
C MET A 1 -8.40 -34.39 -55.44
N GLY A 2 -7.41 -34.31 -54.56
CA GLY A 2 -6.04 -34.75 -54.85
C GLY A 2 -5.02 -33.85 -54.19
N LEU A 3 -4.47 -34.31 -53.05
CA LEU A 3 -3.15 -33.98 -52.50
C LEU A 3 -2.92 -34.83 -51.23
N ARG A 4 -2.48 -36.08 -51.45
CA ARG A 4 -1.87 -36.96 -50.45
C ARG A 4 -0.76 -37.73 -51.16
N ALA A 5 0.43 -37.14 -51.24
CA ALA A 5 1.67 -37.86 -51.51
C ALA A 5 2.85 -36.95 -51.15
N LEU A 6 3.86 -37.55 -50.50
CA LEU A 6 5.21 -37.06 -50.18
C LEU A 6 5.44 -36.61 -48.73
N ALA A 7 5.76 -37.60 -47.87
CA ALA A 7 6.96 -37.60 -47.03
C ALA A 7 7.00 -38.91 -46.21
N VAL A 8 7.42 -40.00 -46.85
CA VAL A 8 8.01 -41.16 -46.15
C VAL A 8 9.46 -41.18 -46.60
N THR A 9 10.33 -40.59 -45.78
CA THR A 9 11.77 -40.78 -45.87
C THR A 9 12.19 -41.64 -44.69
N GLU A 10 13.00 -42.64 -45.00
CA GLU A 10 13.42 -43.76 -44.18
C GLU A 10 13.94 -43.33 -42.80
N ALA A 11 13.21 -43.73 -41.76
CA ALA A 11 13.73 -43.76 -40.40
C ALA A 11 14.71 -44.92 -40.30
N THR A 12 16.00 -44.59 -40.32
CA THR A 12 17.09 -45.50 -39.98
C THR A 12 16.91 -45.95 -38.52
N GLU A 13 17.05 -47.26 -38.31
CA GLU A 13 17.02 -48.01 -37.05
C GLU A 13 17.27 -47.16 -35.78
N GLU A 14 16.16 -46.69 -35.22
CA GLU A 14 16.10 -45.91 -34.00
C GLU A 14 16.52 -46.83 -32.83
N THR A 15 17.73 -46.64 -32.33
CA THR A 15 18.21 -47.22 -31.07
C THR A 15 17.16 -47.05 -29.99
N ARG A 16 16.45 -48.14 -29.64
CA ARG A 16 15.49 -48.14 -28.53
C ARG A 16 16.19 -47.56 -27.30
N PRO A 17 15.69 -46.46 -26.71
CA PRO A 17 16.29 -45.88 -25.53
C PRO A 17 16.35 -46.95 -24.45
N THR A 18 17.57 -47.35 -24.09
CA THR A 18 17.84 -48.32 -23.03
C THR A 18 17.14 -47.87 -21.74
N GLY A 19 16.69 -48.82 -20.91
CA GLY A 19 15.82 -48.57 -19.74
C GLY A 19 16.29 -47.47 -18.77
N ALA A 20 17.55 -47.03 -18.85
CA ALA A 20 18.08 -45.87 -18.16
C ALA A 20 17.33 -44.55 -18.48
N VAL A 21 16.88 -44.35 -19.73
CA VAL A 21 16.20 -43.10 -20.15
C VAL A 21 14.76 -43.00 -19.59
N ARG A 22 14.06 -44.13 -19.39
CA ARG A 22 12.74 -44.13 -18.75
C ARG A 22 12.81 -43.79 -17.26
N SER A 23 13.71 -44.45 -16.51
CA SER A 23 13.93 -44.11 -15.08
C SER A 23 14.39 -42.66 -14.87
N PHE A 24 14.96 -42.06 -15.91
CA PHE A 24 15.43 -40.69 -15.90
C PHE A 24 14.28 -39.69 -16.01
N ALA A 25 13.33 -39.88 -16.93
CA ALA A 25 12.15 -39.02 -17.05
C ALA A 25 11.36 -38.94 -15.73
N ASP A 26 11.27 -40.07 -15.01
CA ASP A 26 10.53 -40.19 -13.75
C ASP A 26 11.16 -39.41 -12.58
N ARG A 27 12.46 -39.08 -12.63
CA ARG A 27 13.19 -38.39 -11.54
C ARG A 27 13.29 -36.87 -11.69
N VAL A 28 12.97 -36.30 -12.86
CA VAL A 28 13.00 -34.83 -13.06
C VAL A 28 12.02 -34.10 -12.14
N PRO A 29 10.74 -34.52 -12.04
CA PRO A 29 9.74 -33.79 -11.27
C PRO A 29 10.10 -33.69 -9.79
N TRP A 30 10.63 -34.76 -9.20
CA TRP A 30 11.02 -34.81 -7.79
C TRP A 30 12.16 -33.86 -7.43
N LEU A 31 13.16 -33.73 -8.30
CA LEU A 31 14.25 -32.78 -8.09
C LEU A 31 13.74 -31.33 -8.17
N LEU A 32 12.92 -31.01 -9.17
CA LEU A 32 12.34 -29.68 -9.31
C LEU A 32 11.46 -29.34 -8.11
N LEU A 33 10.62 -30.27 -7.67
CA LEU A 33 9.79 -30.12 -6.48
C LEU A 33 10.64 -29.87 -5.23
N THR A 34 11.73 -30.62 -5.04
CA THR A 34 12.63 -30.45 -3.88
C THR A 34 13.26 -29.05 -3.87
N VAL A 35 13.74 -28.59 -5.03
CA VAL A 35 14.33 -27.26 -5.17
C VAL A 35 13.30 -26.15 -4.88
N VAL A 36 12.10 -26.28 -5.43
CA VAL A 36 11.02 -25.30 -5.21
C VAL A 36 10.58 -25.31 -3.74
N LEU A 37 10.48 -26.48 -3.10
CA LEU A 37 10.13 -26.57 -1.69
C LEU A 37 11.20 -25.91 -0.81
N LEU A 38 12.48 -26.19 -1.07
CA LEU A 38 13.59 -25.55 -0.35
C LEU A 38 13.55 -24.03 -0.52
N TYR A 39 13.30 -23.56 -1.74
CA TYR A 39 13.11 -22.14 -2.04
C TYR A 39 11.95 -21.55 -1.23
N VAL A 40 10.76 -22.15 -1.28
CA VAL A 40 9.58 -21.66 -0.56
C VAL A 40 9.83 -21.58 0.95
N VAL A 41 10.41 -22.62 1.55
CA VAL A 41 10.68 -22.67 2.99
C VAL A 41 11.70 -21.61 3.40
N GLU A 42 12.81 -21.50 2.66
CA GLU A 42 13.87 -20.53 2.92
C GLU A 42 13.35 -19.08 2.80
N ARG A 43 12.62 -18.79 1.73
CA ARG A 43 11.99 -17.49 1.51
C ARG A 43 10.93 -17.15 2.56
N LEU A 44 10.14 -18.13 2.99
CA LEU A 44 9.16 -17.94 4.06
C LEU A 44 9.86 -17.60 5.38
N VAL A 45 10.93 -18.32 5.73
CA VAL A 45 11.72 -18.04 6.93
C VAL A 45 12.29 -16.63 6.90
N ILE A 46 12.78 -16.15 5.75
CA ILE A 46 13.26 -14.77 5.62
C ILE A 46 12.09 -13.78 5.71
N ALA A 47 11.03 -13.98 4.94
CA ALA A 47 9.86 -13.08 4.95
C ALA A 47 9.22 -12.94 6.35
N LEU A 48 9.34 -13.97 7.19
CA LEU A 48 8.90 -13.95 8.58
C LEU A 48 9.99 -13.44 9.54
N GLY A 49 11.26 -13.76 9.32
CA GLY A 49 12.37 -13.42 10.20
C GLY A 49 12.90 -11.99 10.03
N SER A 50 12.88 -11.43 8.82
CA SER A 50 13.20 -10.02 8.57
C SER A 50 11.95 -9.17 8.38
N GLY A 51 10.79 -9.80 8.15
CA GLY A 51 9.45 -9.24 8.32
C GLY A 51 9.30 -7.78 7.91
N HIS A 52 9.16 -6.91 8.90
CA HIS A 52 8.94 -5.46 8.77
C HIS A 52 10.16 -4.67 8.29
N LEU A 53 11.38 -5.16 8.57
CA LEU A 53 12.63 -4.52 8.15
C LEU A 53 12.85 -4.56 6.64
N MET A 54 12.13 -5.46 5.95
CA MET A 54 12.13 -5.53 4.49
C MET A 54 11.26 -4.44 3.85
N PHE A 55 10.23 -3.94 4.55
CA PHE A 55 9.23 -3.05 3.98
C PHE A 55 9.66 -1.62 4.17
N HIS A 56 9.79 -0.90 3.06
CA HIS A 56 9.68 0.54 3.15
C HIS A 56 8.20 0.81 3.42
N LEU A 57 7.86 1.64 4.40
CA LEU A 57 6.49 2.15 4.53
C LEU A 57 6.21 3.20 3.43
N ASP A 58 6.71 2.94 2.21
CA ASP A 58 6.41 3.68 0.99
C ASP A 58 5.00 3.32 0.59
N ALA A 59 4.19 4.34 0.34
CA ALA A 59 2.85 4.22 -0.17
C ALA A 59 2.71 3.26 -1.37
N GLY A 60 3.79 3.08 -2.16
CA GLY A 60 3.81 2.17 -3.31
C GLY A 60 3.61 0.72 -2.98
N GLU A 61 4.24 0.27 -1.90
CA GLU A 61 4.15 -1.12 -1.46
C GLU A 61 2.73 -1.46 -0.97
N TYR A 62 1.99 -0.44 -0.52
CA TYR A 62 0.64 -0.56 0.02
C TYR A 62 -0.46 -0.17 -0.99
N THR A 63 -0.10 0.32 -2.18
CA THR A 63 -1.06 0.75 -3.22
C THR A 63 -2.09 -0.33 -3.55
N PRO A 64 -1.73 -1.61 -3.81
CA PRO A 64 -2.72 -2.63 -4.12
C PRO A 64 -3.72 -2.83 -2.98
N MET A 65 -3.31 -2.68 -1.72
CA MET A 65 -4.19 -2.84 -0.56
C MET A 65 -5.10 -1.63 -0.37
N ARG A 66 -4.56 -0.42 -0.51
CA ARG A 66 -5.33 0.84 -0.49
C ARG A 66 -6.41 0.82 -1.56
N ALA A 67 -6.04 0.42 -2.78
CA ALA A 67 -6.93 0.37 -3.91
C ALA A 67 -8.07 -0.64 -3.74
N VAL A 68 -7.82 -1.78 -3.11
CA VAL A 68 -8.78 -2.88 -2.99
C VAL A 68 -9.77 -2.69 -1.85
N GLY A 69 -9.38 -2.03 -0.76
CA GLY A 69 -10.18 -1.86 0.46
C GLY A 69 -11.64 -1.43 0.22
N PRO A 70 -11.92 -0.40 -0.61
CA PRO A 70 -13.29 0.06 -0.89
C PRO A 70 -14.19 -0.94 -1.64
N PHE A 71 -13.62 -2.00 -2.22
CA PHE A 71 -14.34 -2.94 -3.10
C PHE A 71 -14.55 -4.32 -2.49
N LEU A 72 -14.17 -4.53 -1.22
CA LEU A 72 -14.25 -5.82 -0.55
C LEU A 72 -15.69 -6.27 -0.24
N ASP A 73 -16.67 -5.39 -0.36
CA ASP A 73 -18.10 -5.67 -0.23
C ASP A 73 -18.68 -6.43 -1.44
N ARG A 74 -17.93 -6.54 -2.54
CA ARG A 74 -18.37 -7.14 -3.81
C ARG A 74 -17.34 -8.16 -4.30
N SER A 75 -17.79 -9.10 -5.14
CA SER A 75 -16.87 -10.05 -5.79
C SER A 75 -16.03 -9.35 -6.87
N LEU A 76 -14.80 -9.82 -7.12
CA LEU A 76 -13.96 -9.26 -8.18
C LEU A 76 -14.66 -9.30 -9.55
N VAL A 77 -15.41 -10.37 -9.82
CA VAL A 77 -16.19 -10.51 -11.05
C VAL A 77 -17.24 -9.41 -11.16
N THR A 78 -17.94 -9.09 -10.07
CA THR A 78 -18.90 -7.97 -10.01
C THR A 78 -18.21 -6.64 -10.28
N VAL A 79 -17.06 -6.39 -9.62
CA VAL A 79 -16.26 -5.16 -9.80
C VAL A 79 -15.81 -5.00 -11.25
N LEU A 80 -15.35 -6.07 -11.91
CA LEU A 80 -14.84 -6.02 -13.28
C LEU A 80 -15.93 -5.97 -14.36
N LEU A 81 -17.12 -6.54 -14.09
CA LEU A 81 -18.24 -6.53 -15.02
C LEU A 81 -19.02 -5.21 -15.00
N ASP A 82 -19.13 -4.57 -13.83
CA ASP A 82 -19.78 -3.26 -13.70
C ASP A 82 -18.88 -2.13 -14.24
N PRO A 83 -19.27 -1.38 -15.29
CA PRO A 83 -18.41 -0.36 -15.89
C PRO A 83 -17.97 0.75 -14.93
N SER A 84 -18.87 1.20 -14.04
CA SER A 84 -18.57 2.19 -13.00
C SER A 84 -17.56 1.67 -11.98
N SER A 85 -17.87 0.54 -11.35
CA SER A 85 -16.99 -0.07 -10.34
C SER A 85 -15.63 -0.45 -10.94
N ARG A 86 -15.60 -0.90 -12.19
CA ARG A 86 -14.34 -1.19 -12.90
C ARG A 86 -13.50 0.07 -13.08
N ALA A 87 -14.10 1.17 -13.51
CA ALA A 87 -13.40 2.44 -13.69
C ALA A 87 -12.87 2.98 -12.34
N GLU A 88 -13.68 2.92 -11.29
CA GLU A 88 -13.27 3.29 -9.93
C GLU A 88 -12.14 2.40 -9.41
N PHE A 89 -12.23 1.09 -9.62
CA PHE A 89 -11.21 0.12 -9.21
C PHE A 89 -9.89 0.37 -9.93
N PHE A 90 -9.94 0.63 -11.24
CA PHE A 90 -8.76 0.96 -12.03
C PHE A 90 -8.16 2.27 -11.56
N ALA A 91 -8.97 3.31 -11.41
CA ALA A 91 -8.53 4.61 -10.91
C ALA A 91 -7.87 4.49 -9.52
N ALA A 92 -8.43 3.66 -8.63
CA ALA A 92 -7.87 3.41 -7.30
C ALA A 92 -6.52 2.68 -7.37
N CYS A 93 -6.38 1.67 -8.26
CA CYS A 93 -5.11 0.97 -8.46
C CYS A 93 -4.02 1.85 -9.11
N THR A 94 -4.42 2.92 -9.79
CA THR A 94 -3.52 3.83 -10.53
C THR A 94 -3.38 5.21 -9.88
N ALA A 95 -3.94 5.42 -8.70
CA ALA A 95 -3.90 6.70 -8.01
C ALA A 95 -2.48 7.05 -7.52
N PRO A 96 -2.12 8.36 -7.40
CA PRO A 96 -0.89 8.80 -6.76
C PRO A 96 -0.72 8.19 -5.35
N PRO A 97 0.53 8.01 -4.86
CA PRO A 97 1.73 8.79 -5.20
C PRO A 97 2.62 8.26 -6.34
N HIS A 98 2.31 7.13 -6.97
CA HIS A 98 3.22 6.51 -7.97
C HIS A 98 3.14 7.13 -9.37
N GLY A 99 2.26 8.12 -9.57
CA GLY A 99 2.07 8.73 -10.88
C GLY A 99 1.58 7.72 -11.95
N PRO A 100 1.45 8.14 -13.21
CA PRO A 100 0.92 7.32 -14.30
C PRO A 100 1.89 6.23 -14.82
N SER A 101 3.05 6.01 -14.18
CA SER A 101 4.11 5.14 -14.69
C SER A 101 3.84 3.64 -14.53
N ILE A 102 2.99 3.19 -13.60
CA ILE A 102 2.93 1.77 -13.20
C ILE A 102 1.51 1.16 -13.33
N THR A 103 0.72 1.56 -14.33
CA THR A 103 -0.73 1.44 -14.17
C THR A 103 -1.32 0.01 -14.32
N PRO A 104 -0.99 -0.82 -15.34
CA PRO A 104 -1.78 -2.05 -15.53
C PRO A 104 -1.30 -3.26 -14.71
N THR A 105 -0.01 -3.35 -14.38
CA THR A 105 0.47 -4.37 -13.43
C THR A 105 -0.04 -4.13 -12.01
N LEU A 106 -0.20 -2.87 -11.58
CA LEU A 106 -0.88 -2.54 -10.33
C LEU A 106 -2.35 -2.94 -10.33
N VAL A 107 -3.05 -2.82 -11.47
CA VAL A 107 -4.43 -3.31 -11.61
C VAL A 107 -4.49 -4.84 -11.49
N VAL A 108 -3.56 -5.58 -12.12
CA VAL A 108 -3.46 -7.03 -11.96
C VAL A 108 -3.17 -7.39 -10.50
N ALA A 109 -2.27 -6.65 -9.86
CA ALA A 109 -1.91 -6.84 -8.47
C ALA A 109 -3.07 -6.57 -7.52
N GLY A 110 -3.77 -5.45 -7.69
CA GLY A 110 -5.01 -5.16 -6.98
C GLY A 110 -6.05 -6.25 -7.19
N GLY A 111 -6.22 -6.73 -8.43
CA GLY A 111 -7.11 -7.85 -8.73
C GLY A 111 -6.74 -9.14 -7.98
N LEU A 112 -5.45 -9.48 -7.91
CA LEU A 112 -4.97 -10.65 -7.15
C LEU A 112 -5.20 -10.48 -5.65
N VAL A 113 -4.91 -9.30 -5.09
CA VAL A 113 -5.14 -8.98 -3.68
C VAL A 113 -6.63 -9.03 -3.36
N HIS A 114 -7.49 -8.46 -4.21
CA HIS A 114 -8.94 -8.53 -4.09
C HIS A 114 -9.42 -9.97 -4.09
N PHE A 115 -9.02 -10.76 -5.08
CA PHE A 115 -9.40 -12.17 -5.19
C PHE A 115 -9.00 -12.96 -3.94
N VAL A 116 -7.74 -12.85 -3.49
CA VAL A 116 -7.27 -13.60 -2.32
C VAL A 116 -7.98 -13.15 -1.04
N THR A 117 -8.20 -11.84 -0.87
CA THR A 117 -8.89 -11.31 0.32
C THR A 117 -10.36 -11.74 0.34
N GLN A 118 -11.07 -11.56 -0.78
CA GLN A 118 -12.52 -11.73 -0.84
C GLN A 118 -12.95 -13.18 -1.08
N GLN A 119 -12.22 -13.95 -1.89
CA GLN A 119 -12.58 -15.34 -2.21
C GLN A 119 -11.91 -16.38 -1.30
N LEU A 120 -10.69 -16.10 -0.83
CA LEU A 120 -9.98 -17.02 0.08
C LEU A 120 -10.08 -16.61 1.55
N GLY A 121 -10.73 -15.48 1.85
CA GLY A 121 -10.89 -14.97 3.21
C GLY A 121 -9.56 -14.58 3.86
N ALA A 122 -8.52 -14.30 3.07
CA ALA A 122 -7.26 -13.83 3.61
C ALA A 122 -7.42 -12.41 4.18
N PRO A 123 -6.74 -12.07 5.28
CA PRO A 123 -6.77 -10.70 5.79
C PRO A 123 -6.12 -9.74 4.79
N LEU A 124 -6.65 -8.53 4.65
CA LEU A 124 -5.98 -7.47 3.88
C LEU A 124 -4.79 -6.94 4.69
N GLY A 125 -3.63 -7.57 4.51
CA GLY A 125 -2.46 -7.36 5.35
C GLY A 125 -1.14 -7.58 4.60
N SER A 126 -0.05 -7.09 5.21
CA SER A 126 1.32 -7.24 4.72
C SER A 126 1.71 -8.72 4.62
N PHE A 127 1.18 -9.58 5.50
CA PHE A 127 1.33 -11.03 5.39
C PHE A 127 0.76 -11.58 4.08
N THR A 128 -0.47 -11.18 3.71
CA THR A 128 -1.09 -11.60 2.44
C THR A 128 -0.28 -11.15 1.23
N MET A 129 0.28 -9.94 1.28
CA MET A 129 1.20 -9.44 0.24
C MET A 129 2.46 -10.29 0.14
N ARG A 130 3.11 -10.64 1.27
CA ARG A 130 4.28 -11.54 1.28
C ARG A 130 3.97 -12.89 0.67
N MET A 131 2.83 -13.47 1.01
CA MET A 131 2.41 -14.78 0.49
C MET A 131 2.13 -14.72 -1.02
N LEU A 132 1.52 -13.64 -1.51
CA LEU A 132 1.35 -13.40 -2.94
C LEU A 132 2.69 -13.25 -3.66
N SER A 133 3.60 -12.43 -3.13
CA SER A 133 4.94 -12.24 -3.70
C SER A 133 5.72 -13.56 -3.74
N LEU A 134 5.71 -14.32 -2.64
CA LEU A 134 6.31 -15.65 -2.56
C LEU A 134 5.73 -16.62 -3.60
N ALA A 135 4.41 -16.62 -3.80
CA ALA A 135 3.76 -17.45 -4.80
C ALA A 135 4.20 -17.07 -6.23
N ILE A 136 4.23 -15.77 -6.53
CA ILE A 136 4.63 -15.24 -7.84
C ILE A 136 6.10 -15.55 -8.13
N SER A 137 6.98 -15.31 -7.16
CA SER A 137 8.41 -15.61 -7.30
C SER A 137 8.68 -17.10 -7.45
N SER A 138 7.96 -17.95 -6.70
CA SER A 138 8.04 -19.40 -6.83
C SER A 138 7.58 -19.86 -8.22
N ALA A 139 6.49 -19.28 -8.74
CA ALA A 139 6.05 -19.53 -10.10
C ALA A 139 7.10 -19.10 -11.12
N ALA A 140 7.73 -17.93 -10.93
CA ALA A 140 8.79 -17.44 -11.81
C ALA A 140 9.98 -18.41 -11.85
N LEU A 141 10.43 -18.93 -10.71
CA LEU A 141 11.48 -19.95 -10.64
C LEU A 141 11.08 -21.21 -11.44
N VAL A 142 9.85 -21.69 -11.28
CA VAL A 142 9.33 -22.86 -12.01
C VAL A 142 9.35 -22.62 -13.52
N PHE A 143 8.87 -21.46 -13.98
CA PHE A 143 8.85 -21.12 -15.41
C PHE A 143 10.26 -20.96 -15.98
N TRP A 144 11.19 -20.38 -15.24
CA TRP A 144 12.60 -20.32 -15.63
C TRP A 144 13.24 -21.71 -15.72
N LEU A 145 12.99 -22.58 -14.75
CA LEU A 145 13.49 -23.97 -14.80
C LEU A 145 12.91 -24.73 -16.00
N ALA A 146 11.62 -24.57 -16.26
CA ALA A 146 10.97 -25.15 -17.43
C ALA A 146 11.57 -24.60 -18.74
N PHE A 147 11.84 -23.29 -18.80
CA PHE A 147 12.48 -22.63 -19.92
C PHE A 147 13.88 -23.21 -20.19
N LEU A 148 14.75 -23.28 -19.19
CA LEU A 148 16.11 -23.80 -19.34
C LEU A 148 16.14 -25.29 -19.73
N LEU A 149 15.21 -26.08 -19.20
CA LEU A 149 15.04 -27.48 -19.59
C LEU A 149 14.58 -27.60 -21.05
N ARG A 150 13.60 -26.80 -21.46
CA ARG A 150 13.09 -26.75 -22.84
C ARG A 150 14.15 -26.24 -23.83
N ALA A 151 15.03 -25.35 -23.38
CA ALA A 151 16.18 -24.84 -24.13
C ALA A 151 17.31 -25.87 -24.31
N GLY A 152 17.22 -27.04 -23.65
CA GLY A 152 18.19 -28.12 -23.80
C GLY A 152 19.48 -27.93 -23.01
N LEU A 153 19.51 -27.07 -21.99
CA LEU A 153 20.71 -26.80 -21.18
C LEU A 153 21.04 -27.90 -20.16
N GLY A 154 20.18 -28.90 -20.03
CA GLY A 154 20.38 -30.06 -19.17
C GLY A 154 20.24 -29.77 -17.67
N ARG A 155 20.16 -30.83 -16.86
CA ARG A 155 19.88 -30.72 -15.41
C ARG A 155 20.97 -29.99 -14.63
N SER A 156 22.22 -30.08 -15.09
CA SER A 156 23.33 -29.42 -14.38
C SER A 156 23.21 -27.90 -14.45
N ALA A 157 22.82 -27.33 -15.60
CA ALA A 157 22.51 -25.90 -15.70
C ALA A 157 21.32 -25.54 -14.82
N SER A 158 20.21 -26.28 -14.90
CA SER A 158 19.01 -26.00 -14.09
C SER A 158 19.29 -26.04 -12.58
N ARG A 159 20.12 -26.98 -12.10
CA ARG A 159 20.53 -27.05 -10.68
C ARG A 159 21.38 -25.84 -10.27
N ARG A 160 22.34 -25.45 -11.11
CA ARG A 160 23.19 -24.27 -10.84
C ARG A 160 22.39 -22.99 -10.87
N PHE A 161 21.49 -22.84 -11.85
CA PHE A 161 20.55 -21.74 -11.92
C PHE A 161 19.68 -21.67 -10.66
N ALA A 162 19.09 -22.79 -10.24
CA ALA A 162 18.29 -22.84 -9.02
C ALA A 162 19.08 -22.43 -7.77
N LEU A 163 20.33 -22.89 -7.62
CA LEU A 163 21.18 -22.52 -6.50
C LEU A 163 21.53 -21.03 -6.50
N LEU A 164 21.83 -20.46 -7.67
CA LEU A 164 22.07 -19.02 -7.82
C LEU A 164 20.80 -18.19 -7.55
N PHE A 165 19.64 -18.70 -7.96
CA PHE A 165 18.34 -18.06 -7.70
C PHE A 165 17.94 -18.14 -6.23
N LEU A 166 18.29 -19.23 -5.54
CA LEU A 166 18.11 -19.41 -4.10
C LEU A 166 19.00 -18.43 -3.31
N LEU A 167 20.29 -18.38 -3.65
CA LEU A 167 21.26 -17.47 -3.05
C LEU A 167 21.37 -16.12 -3.78
N ALA A 168 20.24 -15.69 -4.37
CA ALA A 168 20.17 -14.39 -5.01
C ALA A 168 20.49 -13.27 -4.00
N PRO A 169 21.08 -12.16 -4.46
CA PRO A 169 21.47 -11.09 -3.54
C PRO A 169 20.24 -10.48 -2.85
N PRO A 170 20.41 -9.86 -1.66
CA PRO A 170 19.31 -9.27 -0.88
C PRO A 170 18.41 -8.33 -1.69
N ILE A 171 18.99 -7.58 -2.62
CA ILE A 171 18.25 -6.68 -3.53
C ILE A 171 17.20 -7.42 -4.38
N PHE A 172 17.56 -8.58 -4.94
CA PHE A 172 16.63 -9.42 -5.70
C PHE A 172 15.59 -10.05 -4.79
N LEU A 173 16.02 -10.40 -3.58
CA LEU A 173 15.16 -10.93 -2.54
C LEU A 173 14.08 -9.94 -2.11
N LYS A 174 14.36 -8.62 -2.05
CA LYS A 174 13.35 -7.59 -1.76
C LYS A 174 12.18 -7.74 -2.66
N VAL A 175 12.52 -7.63 -3.94
CA VAL A 175 11.54 -7.38 -4.95
C VAL A 175 10.74 -8.65 -5.05
N THR A 176 11.40 -9.80 -5.08
CA THR A 176 10.70 -11.09 -5.09
C THR A 176 9.98 -11.52 -3.80
N LEU A 177 10.08 -10.79 -2.68
CA LEU A 177 9.34 -11.07 -1.44
C LEU A 177 8.38 -9.98 -1.01
N ILE A 178 8.43 -8.80 -1.63
CA ILE A 178 7.46 -7.76 -1.40
C ILE A 178 6.58 -7.67 -2.64
N PHE A 179 5.26 -7.67 -2.45
CA PHE A 179 4.35 -7.60 -3.58
C PHE A 179 4.13 -6.14 -3.97
N TRP A 180 4.97 -5.62 -4.85
CA TRP A 180 4.84 -4.24 -5.34
C TRP A 180 3.96 -4.13 -6.57
N GLY A 181 3.45 -5.27 -6.99
CA GLY A 181 2.53 -5.39 -8.09
C GLY A 181 3.18 -5.32 -9.46
N SER A 182 4.39 -4.75 -9.62
CA SER A 182 4.98 -4.53 -10.94
C SER A 182 6.18 -5.42 -11.23
N HIS A 183 7.19 -5.46 -10.37
CA HIS A 183 8.48 -6.06 -10.69
C HIS A 183 8.50 -7.59 -10.57
N GLU A 184 7.84 -8.16 -9.57
CA GLU A 184 7.74 -9.62 -9.40
C GLU A 184 6.94 -10.23 -10.54
N LEU A 185 5.85 -9.55 -10.93
CA LEU A 185 5.06 -9.92 -12.09
C LEU A 185 5.89 -9.82 -13.37
N VAL A 186 6.75 -8.81 -13.53
CA VAL A 186 7.66 -8.70 -14.69
C VAL A 186 8.62 -9.89 -14.74
N VAL A 187 9.23 -10.29 -13.62
CA VAL A 187 10.14 -11.44 -13.57
C VAL A 187 9.43 -12.74 -13.98
N LEU A 188 8.18 -12.92 -13.52
CA LEU A 188 7.31 -14.03 -13.92
C LEU A 188 6.96 -13.98 -15.42
N ILE A 189 6.50 -12.82 -15.91
CA ILE A 189 6.06 -12.63 -17.29
C ILE A 189 7.22 -12.87 -18.26
N VAL A 190 8.43 -12.36 -17.97
CA VAL A 190 9.63 -12.61 -18.80
C VAL A 190 9.93 -14.11 -18.88
N ALA A 191 9.83 -14.84 -17.77
CA ALA A 191 10.03 -16.29 -17.74
C ALA A 191 9.02 -17.03 -18.66
N VAL A 192 7.74 -16.65 -18.57
CA VAL A 192 6.66 -17.22 -19.39
C VAL A 192 6.88 -16.89 -20.86
N VAL A 193 7.20 -15.64 -21.19
CA VAL A 193 7.47 -15.19 -22.56
C VAL A 193 8.63 -15.97 -23.17
N PHE A 194 9.76 -16.09 -22.46
CA PHE A 194 10.90 -16.87 -22.94
C PHE A 194 10.59 -18.35 -23.10
N LEU A 195 9.83 -18.95 -22.18
CA LEU A 195 9.36 -20.33 -22.29
C LEU A 195 8.51 -20.55 -23.56
N LEU A 196 7.55 -19.66 -23.82
CA LEU A 196 6.67 -19.74 -24.99
C LEU A 196 7.44 -19.54 -26.30
N LEU A 197 8.44 -18.65 -26.30
CA LEU A 197 9.25 -18.32 -27.47
C LEU A 197 10.39 -19.30 -27.73
N THR A 198 10.74 -20.17 -26.78
CA THR A 198 11.84 -21.13 -26.92
C THR A 198 11.82 -21.94 -28.23
N PRO A 199 10.67 -22.44 -28.72
CA PRO A 199 10.60 -23.14 -30.00
C PRO A 199 11.02 -22.30 -31.20
N TRP A 200 10.77 -20.99 -31.15
CA TRP A 200 11.16 -20.04 -32.20
C TRP A 200 12.62 -19.65 -32.08
N LEU A 201 13.11 -19.45 -30.86
CA LEU A 201 14.53 -19.14 -30.61
C LEU A 201 15.45 -20.31 -31.00
N SER A 202 14.98 -21.55 -30.86
CA SER A 202 15.76 -22.76 -31.14
C SER A 202 15.78 -23.19 -32.60
N ARG A 203 14.91 -22.64 -33.47
CA ARG A 203 14.77 -23.08 -34.87
C ARG A 203 14.82 -21.89 -35.82
N PRO A 204 15.81 -21.82 -36.73
CA PRO A 204 15.92 -20.70 -37.67
C PRO A 204 14.73 -20.68 -38.63
N ALA A 205 14.02 -19.56 -38.65
CA ALA A 205 12.83 -19.40 -39.48
C ALA A 205 13.15 -19.37 -40.98
N THR A 206 12.21 -19.85 -41.79
CA THR A 206 12.16 -19.51 -43.22
C THR A 206 11.72 -18.06 -43.37
N PRO A 207 12.02 -17.36 -44.49
CA PRO A 207 11.63 -15.96 -44.66
C PRO A 207 10.15 -15.67 -44.39
N GLY A 208 9.24 -16.56 -44.82
CA GLY A 208 7.81 -16.44 -44.56
C GLY A 208 7.44 -16.62 -43.08
N LEU A 209 8.05 -17.58 -42.39
CA LEU A 209 7.86 -17.77 -40.95
C LEU A 209 8.45 -16.59 -40.16
N ALA A 210 9.58 -16.04 -40.62
CA ALA A 210 10.24 -14.89 -40.01
C ALA A 210 9.33 -13.65 -40.05
N LEU A 211 8.61 -13.43 -41.16
CA LEU A 211 7.59 -12.37 -41.26
C LEU A 211 6.47 -12.54 -40.24
N VAL A 212 5.90 -13.76 -40.12
CA VAL A 212 4.84 -14.06 -39.15
C VAL A 212 5.34 -13.86 -37.72
N GLN A 213 6.57 -14.30 -37.44
CA GLN A 213 7.22 -14.09 -36.15
C GLN A 213 7.41 -12.61 -35.85
N SER A 214 7.86 -11.78 -36.81
CA SER A 214 7.97 -10.33 -36.64
C SER A 214 6.63 -9.68 -36.30
N LEU A 215 5.55 -10.08 -36.97
CA LEU A 215 4.19 -9.61 -36.64
C LEU A 215 3.76 -10.04 -35.23
N CYS A 216 3.96 -11.32 -34.88
CA CYS A 216 3.58 -11.84 -33.57
C CYS A 216 4.38 -11.17 -32.43
N VAL A 217 5.67 -10.90 -32.66
CA VAL A 217 6.53 -10.24 -31.67
C VAL A 217 6.19 -8.76 -31.56
N GLY A 218 5.88 -8.07 -32.67
CA GLY A 218 5.42 -6.68 -32.62
C GLY A 218 4.09 -6.55 -31.87
N LEU A 219 3.08 -7.35 -32.23
CA LEU A 219 1.78 -7.35 -31.56
C LEU A 219 1.86 -7.83 -30.10
N GLY A 220 2.61 -8.90 -29.84
CA GLY A 220 2.84 -9.40 -28.48
C GLY A 220 3.60 -8.38 -27.63
N GLY A 221 4.58 -7.69 -28.23
CA GLY A 221 5.29 -6.60 -27.60
C GLY A 221 4.38 -5.44 -27.24
N ALA A 222 3.42 -5.09 -28.10
CA ALA A 222 2.43 -4.06 -27.79
C ALA A 222 1.57 -4.43 -26.58
N VAL A 223 1.07 -5.68 -26.53
CA VAL A 223 0.30 -6.20 -25.39
C VAL A 223 1.13 -6.17 -24.11
N LEU A 224 2.39 -6.60 -24.18
CA LEU A 224 3.29 -6.62 -23.03
C LEU A 224 3.65 -5.20 -22.55
N SER A 225 3.90 -4.26 -23.48
CA SER A 225 4.18 -2.86 -23.17
C SER A 225 2.99 -2.14 -22.54
N VAL A 226 1.77 -2.48 -22.96
CA VAL A 226 0.56 -2.03 -22.27
C VAL A 226 0.52 -2.61 -20.86
N GLY A 227 0.86 -3.89 -20.66
CA GLY A 227 0.94 -4.47 -19.32
C GLY A 227 1.92 -3.74 -18.40
N HIS A 228 3.15 -3.51 -18.87
CA HIS A 228 4.17 -2.74 -18.16
C HIS A 228 5.21 -2.19 -19.15
N GLY A 229 5.57 -0.92 -19.00
CA GLY A 229 6.55 -0.26 -19.87
C GLY A 229 7.88 -1.02 -20.03
N ILE A 230 8.40 -1.61 -18.95
CA ILE A 230 9.66 -2.35 -18.94
C ILE A 230 9.65 -3.60 -19.85
N LEU A 231 8.49 -4.18 -20.12
CA LEU A 231 8.37 -5.37 -20.97
C LEU A 231 8.54 -5.05 -22.46
N VAL A 232 8.66 -3.77 -22.83
CA VAL A 232 9.06 -3.36 -24.19
C VAL A 232 10.43 -3.92 -24.54
N LEU A 233 11.35 -3.95 -23.57
CA LEU A 233 12.74 -4.32 -23.77
C LEU A 233 12.92 -5.78 -24.19
N PRO A 234 12.40 -6.79 -23.45
CA PRO A 234 12.45 -8.18 -23.88
C PRO A 234 11.73 -8.40 -25.22
N SER A 235 10.62 -7.71 -25.46
CA SER A 235 9.86 -7.83 -26.70
C SER A 235 10.62 -7.30 -27.91
N ALA A 236 11.18 -6.09 -27.81
CA ALA A 236 12.01 -5.47 -28.83
C ALA A 236 13.25 -6.30 -29.13
N PHE A 237 13.91 -6.82 -28.08
CA PHE A 237 15.09 -7.65 -28.25
C PHE A 237 14.79 -8.99 -28.95
N VAL A 238 13.69 -9.67 -28.60
CA VAL A 238 13.24 -10.88 -29.31
C VAL A 238 13.03 -10.58 -30.80
N GLY A 239 12.40 -9.45 -31.13
CA GLY A 239 12.13 -9.06 -32.51
C GLY A 239 13.43 -8.84 -33.29
N LEU A 240 14.35 -8.09 -32.70
CA LEU A 240 15.68 -7.85 -33.25
C LEU A 240 16.46 -9.16 -33.45
N TRP A 241 16.44 -10.04 -32.45
CA TRP A 241 17.16 -11.32 -32.50
C TRP A 241 16.66 -12.23 -33.63
N LEU A 242 15.33 -12.39 -33.76
CA LEU A 242 14.74 -13.20 -34.82
C LEU A 242 15.04 -12.61 -36.21
N ALA A 243 15.03 -11.28 -36.34
CA ALA A 243 15.46 -10.60 -37.56
C ALA A 243 16.92 -10.90 -37.89
N MET A 244 17.83 -10.78 -36.92
CA MET A 244 19.26 -11.10 -37.11
C MET A 244 19.49 -12.55 -37.53
N LEU A 245 18.76 -13.51 -36.95
CA LEU A 245 18.85 -14.92 -37.34
C LEU A 245 18.37 -15.14 -38.79
N ALA A 246 17.25 -14.52 -39.18
CA ALA A 246 16.72 -14.60 -40.53
C ALA A 246 17.68 -13.97 -41.55
N VAL A 247 18.22 -12.77 -41.25
CA VAL A 247 19.22 -12.07 -42.07
C VAL A 247 20.48 -12.92 -42.23
N SER A 248 21.02 -13.47 -41.14
CA SER A 248 22.23 -14.30 -41.17
C SER A 248 22.06 -15.56 -42.03
N LYS A 249 20.92 -16.23 -41.92
CA LYS A 249 20.59 -17.37 -42.78
C LYS A 249 20.47 -16.94 -44.25
N CYS A 250 19.73 -15.87 -44.49
CA CYS A 250 19.47 -15.42 -45.85
C CYS A 250 20.71 -14.86 -46.54
N TRP A 251 21.62 -14.23 -45.79
CA TRP A 251 22.91 -13.79 -46.29
C TRP A 251 23.71 -14.98 -46.85
N ARG A 252 23.72 -16.10 -46.13
CA ARG A 252 24.42 -17.33 -46.53
C ARG A 252 23.78 -17.99 -47.75
N GLU A 253 22.45 -17.94 -47.86
CA GLU A 253 21.71 -18.69 -48.89
C GLU A 253 21.39 -17.88 -50.16
N ARG A 254 21.17 -16.56 -50.05
CA ARG A 254 20.56 -15.72 -51.10
C ARG A 254 21.28 -14.39 -51.36
N GLY A 255 22.40 -14.14 -50.70
CA GLY A 255 23.24 -12.96 -50.89
C GLY A 255 22.88 -11.77 -50.01
N ARG A 256 23.79 -10.78 -50.00
CA ARG A 256 23.80 -9.67 -49.02
C ARG A 256 22.62 -8.70 -49.16
N LEU A 257 22.29 -8.33 -50.40
CA LEU A 257 21.24 -7.35 -50.67
C LEU A 257 19.87 -7.85 -50.22
N TYR A 258 19.53 -9.10 -50.56
CA TYR A 258 18.26 -9.70 -50.15
C TYR A 258 18.17 -9.85 -48.63
N ALA A 259 19.27 -10.23 -47.97
CA ALA A 259 19.34 -10.31 -46.52
C ALA A 259 19.14 -8.93 -45.85
N LEU A 260 19.74 -7.87 -46.40
CA LEU A 260 19.54 -6.50 -45.91
C LEU A 260 18.08 -6.06 -46.07
N CYS A 261 17.49 -6.26 -47.25
CA CYS A 261 16.08 -5.95 -47.50
C CYS A 261 15.14 -6.74 -46.57
N LEU A 262 15.44 -8.02 -46.31
CA LEU A 262 14.69 -8.84 -45.37
C LEU A 262 14.78 -8.29 -43.94
N GLY A 263 15.98 -7.91 -43.49
CA GLY A 263 16.18 -7.33 -42.16
C GLY A 263 15.44 -6.00 -41.97
N LEU A 264 15.56 -5.08 -42.93
CA LEU A 264 14.83 -3.81 -42.93
C LEU A 264 13.32 -4.04 -42.95
N GLY A 265 12.83 -4.92 -43.83
CA GLY A 265 11.41 -5.25 -43.92
C GLY A 265 10.85 -5.85 -42.63
N MET A 266 11.54 -6.83 -42.04
CA MET A 266 11.15 -7.42 -40.75
C MET A 266 11.16 -6.40 -39.62
N GLY A 267 12.19 -5.55 -39.56
CA GLY A 267 12.29 -4.48 -38.57
C GLY A 267 11.13 -3.48 -38.69
N SER A 268 10.90 -2.95 -39.89
CA SER A 268 9.80 -2.02 -40.15
C SER A 268 8.43 -2.63 -39.84
N ILE A 269 8.20 -3.91 -40.20
CA ILE A 269 6.93 -4.60 -39.92
C ILE A 269 6.76 -4.86 -38.43
N GLY A 270 7.82 -5.26 -37.72
CA GLY A 270 7.80 -5.42 -36.28
C GLY A 270 7.46 -4.13 -35.56
N VAL A 271 8.13 -3.02 -35.91
CA VAL A 271 7.86 -1.69 -35.34
C VAL A 271 6.46 -1.20 -35.70
N ALA A 272 6.04 -1.33 -36.96
CA ALA A 272 4.71 -0.91 -37.39
C ALA A 272 3.60 -1.70 -36.67
N SER A 273 3.75 -3.03 -36.55
CA SER A 273 2.79 -3.86 -35.82
C SER A 273 2.77 -3.58 -34.32
N PHE A 274 3.93 -3.25 -33.72
CA PHE A 274 3.99 -2.75 -32.35
C PHE A 274 3.22 -1.44 -32.18
N LEU A 275 3.52 -0.42 -33.00
CA LEU A 275 2.88 0.89 -32.89
C LEU A 275 1.37 0.82 -33.16
N LEU A 276 0.95 0.04 -34.17
CA LEU A 276 -0.46 -0.20 -34.48
C LEU A 276 -1.16 -0.96 -33.36
N GLY A 277 -0.52 -2.01 -32.82
CA GLY A 277 -1.05 -2.77 -31.70
C GLY A 277 -1.18 -1.92 -30.44
N PHE A 278 -0.16 -1.13 -30.11
CA PHE A 278 -0.16 -0.24 -28.96
C PHE A 278 -1.24 0.82 -29.11
N TRP A 279 -1.29 1.49 -30.26
CA TRP A 279 -2.32 2.47 -30.56
C TRP A 279 -3.72 1.85 -30.42
N ALA A 280 -3.98 0.68 -31.04
CA ALA A 280 -5.27 0.01 -30.98
C ALA A 280 -5.67 -0.39 -29.54
N LEU A 281 -4.72 -0.87 -28.74
CA LEU A 281 -4.97 -1.20 -27.34
C LEU A 281 -5.29 0.06 -26.53
N VAL A 282 -4.50 1.12 -26.65
CA VAL A 282 -4.70 2.35 -25.87
C VAL A 282 -5.96 3.13 -26.30
N GLN A 283 -6.58 2.80 -27.44
CA GLN A 283 -7.95 3.28 -27.75
C GLN A 283 -9.04 2.62 -26.90
N LEU A 284 -8.75 1.54 -26.15
CA LEU A 284 -9.73 0.92 -25.27
C LEU A 284 -10.04 1.87 -24.10
N PRO A 285 -11.32 2.21 -23.84
CA PRO A 285 -11.70 3.16 -22.79
C PRO A 285 -11.13 2.81 -21.41
N THR A 286 -11.00 1.51 -21.12
CA THR A 286 -10.40 1.01 -19.87
C THR A 286 -8.93 1.35 -19.72
N LEU A 287 -8.16 1.38 -20.81
CA LEU A 287 -6.73 1.71 -20.78
C LEU A 287 -6.51 3.23 -20.74
N GLN A 288 -7.37 4.01 -21.39
CA GLN A 288 -7.39 5.48 -21.26
C GLN A 288 -7.74 5.91 -19.84
N ALA A 289 -8.68 5.21 -19.18
CA ALA A 289 -9.02 5.45 -17.78
C ALA A 289 -7.84 5.16 -16.82
N MET A 290 -6.89 4.31 -17.23
CA MET A 290 -5.63 4.07 -16.51
C MET A 290 -4.55 5.11 -16.83
N GLY A 291 -4.87 6.18 -17.55
CA GLY A 291 -3.92 7.23 -17.92
C GLY A 291 -2.96 6.86 -19.07
N LEU A 292 -3.22 5.79 -19.82
CA LEU A 292 -2.42 5.47 -21.00
C LEU A 292 -2.83 6.36 -22.19
N GLU A 293 -1.85 7.01 -22.80
CA GLU A 293 -2.06 7.88 -23.96
C GLU A 293 -1.71 7.20 -25.29
N PRO A 294 -2.48 7.47 -26.37
CA PRO A 294 -2.18 6.94 -27.70
C PRO A 294 -0.79 7.32 -28.22
N ALA A 295 -0.27 8.46 -27.77
CA ALA A 295 1.09 8.88 -28.03
C ALA A 295 2.05 8.08 -27.16
N PHE A 296 2.68 7.04 -27.75
CA PHE A 296 3.59 6.14 -27.03
C PHE A 296 4.62 6.87 -26.15
N PHE A 297 5.25 7.92 -26.68
CA PHE A 297 6.26 8.74 -25.98
C PHE A 297 5.69 9.77 -24.99
N ALA A 298 4.38 9.99 -24.95
CA ALA A 298 3.76 10.87 -23.96
C ALA A 298 3.54 10.17 -22.61
N ASN A 299 3.61 8.85 -22.58
CA ASN A 299 3.53 8.07 -21.35
C ASN A 299 4.85 8.22 -20.57
N ASN A 300 4.77 8.67 -19.31
CA ASN A 300 5.93 9.09 -18.49
C ASN A 300 7.11 8.10 -18.47
N ASP A 301 6.84 6.80 -18.38
CA ASP A 301 7.89 5.76 -18.39
C ASP A 301 8.74 5.77 -19.66
N PHE A 302 8.08 5.88 -20.81
CA PHE A 302 8.76 5.85 -22.10
C PHE A 302 9.43 7.19 -22.39
N ALA A 303 8.83 8.29 -21.96
CA ALA A 303 9.47 9.61 -22.01
C ALA A 303 10.78 9.59 -21.20
N ALA A 304 10.76 9.06 -19.97
CA ALA A 304 11.95 8.95 -19.12
C ALA A 304 13.01 8.03 -19.73
N ILE A 305 12.63 6.84 -20.21
CA ILE A 305 13.56 5.91 -20.87
C ILE A 305 14.16 6.55 -22.15
N ALA A 306 13.34 7.22 -22.96
CA ALA A 306 13.79 7.84 -24.20
C ALA A 306 14.69 9.05 -23.93
N GLN A 307 14.33 9.93 -23.00
CA GLN A 307 15.14 11.07 -22.59
C GLN A 307 16.48 10.62 -21.99
N GLY A 308 16.45 9.60 -21.13
CA GLY A 308 17.66 8.98 -20.60
C GLY A 308 18.55 8.42 -21.70
N SER A 309 17.99 7.63 -22.62
CA SER A 309 18.73 7.07 -23.75
C SER A 309 19.36 8.13 -24.66
N VAL A 310 18.74 9.30 -24.81
CA VAL A 310 19.29 10.42 -25.60
C VAL A 310 20.40 11.12 -24.82
N ALA A 311 20.22 11.36 -23.52
CA ALA A 311 21.24 11.93 -22.64
C ALA A 311 22.45 10.99 -22.45
N ALA A 312 22.23 9.69 -22.60
CA ALA A 312 23.25 8.67 -22.43
C ALA A 312 24.45 8.84 -23.37
N GLY A 313 24.32 9.51 -24.51
CA GLY A 313 25.47 9.81 -25.36
C GLY A 313 26.60 10.54 -24.62
N GLU A 314 26.25 11.38 -23.64
CA GLU A 314 27.20 12.09 -22.77
C GLU A 314 27.52 11.28 -21.50
N VAL A 315 26.54 10.56 -20.93
CA VAL A 315 26.68 9.78 -19.68
C VAL A 315 27.38 8.44 -19.88
N LEU A 316 27.32 7.81 -21.05
CA LEU A 316 27.97 6.52 -21.36
C LEU A 316 29.49 6.56 -21.07
N GLY A 317 30.12 7.74 -21.20
CA GLY A 317 31.53 7.94 -20.89
C GLY A 317 31.84 8.00 -19.38
N SER A 318 30.90 8.47 -18.56
CA SER A 318 31.10 8.70 -17.11
C SER A 318 30.36 7.69 -16.21
N GLY A 319 29.20 7.16 -16.63
CA GLY A 319 28.32 6.27 -15.87
C GLY A 319 28.49 4.78 -16.15
N MET A 320 28.98 4.37 -17.32
CA MET A 320 29.31 2.94 -17.57
C MET A 320 30.64 2.54 -16.95
N LEU A 321 31.52 3.51 -16.69
CA LEU A 321 32.74 3.23 -15.95
C LEU A 321 32.38 3.14 -14.47
N PRO A 322 32.78 2.06 -13.80
CA PRO A 322 32.30 1.69 -12.46
C PRO A 322 32.71 2.62 -11.29
N GLY A 323 33.20 3.84 -11.58
CA GLY A 323 33.41 4.96 -10.66
C GLY A 323 33.65 4.62 -9.19
N ASP A 324 32.93 5.30 -8.29
CA ASP A 324 32.93 4.99 -6.86
C ASP A 324 32.13 3.70 -6.54
N ARG A 325 31.37 3.16 -7.49
CA ARG A 325 30.54 1.95 -7.32
C ARG A 325 31.37 0.72 -6.99
N PHE A 326 32.62 0.61 -7.44
CA PHE A 326 33.51 -0.50 -7.07
C PHE A 326 34.00 -0.48 -5.62
N SER A 327 33.90 0.66 -4.94
CA SER A 327 34.34 0.81 -3.55
C SER A 327 33.20 0.62 -2.54
N SER A 328 31.96 0.43 -3.01
CA SER A 328 30.76 0.47 -2.16
C SER A 328 30.04 -0.88 -2.08
N TRP A 329 29.13 -0.98 -1.11
CA TRP A 329 28.22 -2.13 -0.91
C TRP A 329 27.36 -2.44 -2.15
N ALA A 330 27.14 -1.46 -3.03
CA ALA A 330 26.41 -1.63 -4.28
C ALA A 330 27.08 -2.64 -5.20
N LEU A 331 28.42 -2.73 -5.22
CA LEU A 331 29.14 -3.72 -6.02
C LEU A 331 28.77 -5.16 -5.63
N ILE A 332 28.63 -5.43 -4.32
CA ILE A 332 28.31 -6.77 -3.85
C ILE A 332 26.88 -7.13 -4.28
N GLN A 333 25.96 -6.17 -4.22
CA GLN A 333 24.56 -6.37 -4.63
C GLN A 333 24.43 -6.58 -6.15
N GLU A 334 25.11 -5.77 -6.96
CA GLU A 334 25.10 -5.86 -8.42
C GLU A 334 26.06 -6.89 -9.00
N GLY A 335 26.98 -7.42 -8.19
CA GLY A 335 28.03 -8.37 -8.59
C GLY A 335 27.52 -9.54 -9.43
N PRO A 336 26.35 -10.14 -9.13
CA PRO A 336 25.76 -11.14 -10.00
C PRO A 336 25.44 -10.64 -11.40
N LEU A 337 24.96 -9.40 -11.59
CA LEU A 337 24.70 -8.84 -12.91
C LEU A 337 25.99 -8.64 -13.69
N TRP A 338 27.01 -8.06 -13.06
CA TRP A 338 28.34 -7.89 -13.66
C TRP A 338 28.96 -9.22 -14.09
N LEU A 339 28.82 -10.25 -13.25
CA LEU A 339 29.30 -11.59 -13.58
C LEU A 339 28.52 -12.19 -14.76
N GLY A 340 27.19 -12.00 -14.79
CA GLY A 340 26.35 -12.41 -15.91
C GLY A 340 26.74 -11.73 -17.21
N LEU A 341 27.05 -10.43 -17.16
CA LEU A 341 27.52 -9.64 -18.29
C LEU A 341 28.86 -10.16 -18.81
N LEU A 342 29.82 -10.42 -17.92
CA LEU A 342 31.10 -11.03 -18.28
C LEU A 342 30.89 -12.41 -18.94
N CYS A 343 30.05 -13.25 -18.36
CA CYS A 343 29.71 -14.56 -18.92
C CYS A 343 29.04 -14.43 -20.30
N ALA A 344 28.18 -13.42 -20.50
CA ALA A 344 27.55 -13.14 -21.79
C ALA A 344 28.61 -12.84 -22.86
N VAL A 345 29.53 -11.92 -22.57
CA VAL A 345 30.64 -11.56 -23.49
C VAL A 345 31.50 -12.77 -23.82
N LEU A 346 31.88 -13.55 -22.80
CA LEU A 346 32.70 -14.75 -23.00
C LEU A 346 31.98 -15.82 -23.82
N LEU A 347 30.70 -16.06 -23.56
CA LEU A 347 29.90 -17.02 -24.33
C LEU A 347 29.75 -16.60 -25.80
N LEU A 348 29.52 -15.31 -26.08
CA LEU A 348 29.44 -14.80 -27.45
C LEU A 348 30.79 -14.87 -28.16
N ALA A 349 31.89 -14.55 -27.47
CA ALA A 349 33.24 -14.68 -28.02
C ALA A 349 33.59 -16.15 -28.32
N GLU A 350 33.25 -17.08 -27.42
CA GLU A 350 33.42 -18.52 -27.63
C GLU A 350 32.60 -19.01 -28.83
N GLY A 351 31.34 -18.58 -28.95
CA GLY A 351 30.46 -18.94 -30.06
C GLY A 351 30.98 -18.41 -31.40
N LEU A 352 31.47 -17.17 -31.42
CA LEU A 352 32.10 -16.57 -32.62
C LEU A 352 33.37 -17.32 -33.02
N LEU A 353 34.26 -17.64 -32.08
CA LEU A 353 35.49 -18.39 -32.35
C LEU A 353 35.20 -19.82 -32.83
N ALA A 354 34.19 -20.48 -32.25
CA ALA A 354 33.76 -21.81 -32.68
C ALA A 354 33.22 -21.76 -34.12
N TRP A 355 32.38 -20.77 -34.42
CA TRP A 355 31.85 -20.51 -35.75
C TRP A 355 32.95 -20.26 -36.78
N LEU A 356 33.94 -19.42 -36.46
CA LEU A 356 35.10 -19.14 -37.33
C LEU A 356 35.97 -20.38 -37.57
N ARG A 357 36.04 -21.29 -36.60
CA ARG A 357 36.85 -22.52 -36.69
C ARG A 357 36.10 -23.72 -37.27
N GLY A 358 34.80 -23.60 -37.55
CA GLY A 358 33.95 -24.73 -37.94
C GLY A 358 33.88 -25.85 -36.88
N GLN A 359 34.10 -25.52 -35.60
CA GLN A 359 33.94 -26.47 -34.50
C GLN A 359 32.52 -26.35 -33.95
N GLY A 360 31.85 -27.50 -33.74
CA GLY A 360 30.41 -27.56 -33.46
C GLY A 360 30.05 -28.34 -32.19
N SER A 361 30.61 -27.97 -31.03
CA SER A 361 30.07 -28.47 -29.76
C SER A 361 30.37 -27.56 -28.57
N GLY A 362 29.31 -27.04 -27.94
CA GLY A 362 29.38 -26.39 -26.63
C GLY A 362 28.15 -25.57 -26.27
N PRO A 363 28.07 -25.06 -25.01
CA PRO A 363 26.97 -24.19 -24.58
C PRO A 363 26.86 -22.90 -25.40
N ALA A 364 27.98 -22.38 -25.89
CA ALA A 364 28.05 -21.16 -26.70
C ALA A 364 27.41 -21.30 -28.09
N GLU A 365 27.14 -22.53 -28.55
CA GLU A 365 26.44 -22.79 -29.80
C GLU A 365 24.94 -22.99 -29.60
N ASN A 366 24.49 -23.09 -28.35
CA ASN A 366 23.06 -23.15 -28.07
C ASN A 366 22.43 -21.79 -28.41
N PRO A 367 21.46 -21.73 -29.35
CA PRO A 367 20.90 -20.46 -29.81
C PRO A 367 20.18 -19.69 -28.71
N VAL A 368 19.66 -20.39 -27.69
CA VAL A 368 19.03 -19.76 -26.52
C VAL A 368 20.07 -19.13 -25.61
N VAL A 369 21.25 -19.72 -25.46
CA VAL A 369 22.34 -19.13 -24.66
C VAL A 369 22.85 -17.86 -25.33
N SER A 370 23.06 -17.89 -26.65
CA SER A 370 23.45 -16.70 -27.41
C SER A 370 22.37 -15.62 -27.35
N PHE A 371 21.10 -16.01 -27.40
CA PHE A 371 19.97 -15.08 -27.20
C PHE A 371 20.03 -14.42 -25.82
N LEU A 372 20.14 -15.20 -24.75
CA LEU A 372 20.22 -14.65 -23.38
C LEU A 372 21.45 -13.75 -23.21
N ALA A 373 22.58 -14.10 -23.83
CA ALA A 373 23.81 -13.32 -23.75
C ALA A 373 23.65 -11.97 -24.48
N GLY A 374 23.05 -11.99 -25.67
CA GLY A 374 22.70 -10.76 -26.37
C GLY A 374 21.66 -9.92 -25.62
N PHE A 375 20.67 -10.57 -24.99
CA PHE A 375 19.64 -9.89 -24.21
C PHE A 375 20.25 -9.18 -23.00
N MET A 376 21.18 -9.85 -22.30
CA MET A 376 21.91 -9.29 -21.18
C MET A 376 22.69 -8.04 -21.59
N LEU A 377 23.45 -8.10 -22.69
CA LEU A 377 24.20 -6.93 -23.19
C LEU A 377 23.27 -5.80 -23.61
N PHE A 378 22.21 -6.12 -24.35
CA PHE A 378 21.24 -5.13 -24.82
C PHE A 378 20.52 -4.45 -23.65
N GLY A 379 20.01 -5.25 -22.71
CA GLY A 379 19.33 -4.72 -21.54
C GLY A 379 20.25 -3.91 -20.64
N TRP A 380 21.51 -4.34 -20.48
CA TRP A 380 22.51 -3.56 -19.75
C TRP A 380 22.77 -2.20 -20.39
N VAL A 381 22.92 -2.14 -21.71
CA VAL A 381 23.14 -0.88 -22.44
C VAL A 381 21.93 0.04 -22.34
N VAL A 382 20.71 -0.49 -22.53
CA VAL A 382 19.50 0.32 -22.50
C VAL A 382 19.18 0.81 -21.08
N ILE A 383 19.32 -0.05 -20.07
CA ILE A 383 19.03 0.32 -18.69
C ILE A 383 20.13 1.19 -18.11
N GLY A 384 21.40 0.88 -18.36
CA GLY A 384 22.55 1.69 -17.92
C GLY A 384 22.69 3.03 -18.66
N ALA A 385 21.80 3.31 -19.61
CA ALA A 385 21.66 4.61 -20.27
C ALA A 385 20.62 5.51 -19.59
N VAL A 386 19.77 4.97 -18.70
CA VAL A 386 18.80 5.76 -17.94
C VAL A 386 19.53 6.44 -16.79
N PRO A 387 19.44 7.76 -16.56
CA PRO A 387 20.15 8.43 -15.48
C PRO A 387 19.78 7.87 -14.09
N GLU A 388 20.75 7.84 -13.17
CA GLU A 388 20.60 7.33 -11.80
C GLU A 388 19.44 8.00 -11.02
N GLU A 389 19.19 9.29 -11.30
CA GLU A 389 18.07 10.07 -10.76
C GLU A 389 16.68 9.46 -11.08
N PHE A 390 16.58 8.66 -12.14
CA PHE A 390 15.37 7.96 -12.58
C PHE A 390 15.35 6.47 -12.17
N SER A 391 16.17 6.05 -11.21
CA SER A 391 16.13 4.74 -10.51
C SER A 391 16.68 3.52 -11.27
N GLU A 392 17.88 3.65 -11.86
CA GLU A 392 18.63 2.63 -12.61
C GLU A 392 18.48 1.17 -12.11
N THR A 393 18.52 0.93 -10.80
CA THR A 393 18.60 -0.45 -10.28
C THR A 393 17.25 -1.20 -10.24
N ARG A 394 16.10 -0.52 -10.30
CA ARG A 394 14.76 -1.19 -10.27
C ARG A 394 14.50 -1.96 -11.56
N TYR A 395 14.88 -1.36 -12.68
CA TYR A 395 14.72 -1.96 -13.99
C TYR A 395 15.70 -3.13 -14.22
N LEU A 396 16.83 -3.16 -13.52
CA LEU A 396 17.80 -4.25 -13.59
C LEU A 396 17.30 -5.56 -12.95
N ILE A 397 16.21 -5.54 -12.17
CA ILE A 397 15.68 -6.74 -11.50
C ILE A 397 15.45 -7.91 -12.47
N LEU A 398 14.92 -7.61 -13.66
CA LEU A 398 14.60 -8.62 -14.67
C LEU A 398 15.83 -9.29 -15.28
N LEU A 399 17.02 -8.66 -15.14
CA LEU A 399 18.28 -9.20 -15.65
C LEU A 399 18.93 -10.19 -14.68
N TYR A 400 18.55 -10.24 -13.40
CA TYR A 400 19.13 -11.21 -12.45
C TYR A 400 18.89 -12.66 -12.88
N PRO A 401 17.65 -13.10 -13.21
CA PRO A 401 17.43 -14.45 -13.70
C PRO A 401 18.20 -14.75 -15.00
N VAL A 402 18.32 -13.78 -15.89
CA VAL A 402 19.10 -13.91 -17.14
C VAL A 402 20.58 -14.13 -16.81
N SER A 403 21.13 -13.32 -15.91
CA SER A 403 22.49 -13.46 -15.41
C SER A 403 22.72 -14.86 -14.82
N PHE A 404 21.85 -15.31 -13.91
CA PHE A 404 21.96 -16.63 -13.30
C PHE A 404 21.94 -17.75 -14.35
N ALA A 405 21.10 -17.63 -15.38
CA ALA A 405 21.04 -18.58 -16.48
C ALA A 405 22.34 -18.61 -17.30
N LEU A 406 22.93 -17.43 -17.57
CA LEU A 406 24.19 -17.31 -18.29
C LEU A 406 25.37 -17.85 -17.51
N VAL A 407 25.47 -17.56 -16.22
CA VAL A 407 26.51 -18.11 -15.33
C VAL A 407 26.38 -19.64 -15.25
N ALA A 408 25.14 -20.15 -15.13
CA ALA A 408 24.86 -21.57 -15.14
C ALA A 408 25.26 -22.24 -16.47
N ALA A 409 24.99 -21.60 -17.61
CA ALA A 409 25.39 -22.10 -18.93
C ALA A 409 26.91 -22.03 -19.15
N TRP A 410 27.56 -20.91 -18.81
CA TRP A 410 29.00 -20.71 -18.97
C TRP A 410 29.82 -21.72 -18.17
N SER A 411 29.37 -22.07 -16.96
CA SER A 411 30.03 -23.06 -16.11
C SER A 411 29.98 -24.49 -16.67
N LEU A 412 29.18 -24.76 -17.73
CA LEU A 412 29.20 -26.03 -18.48
C LEU A 412 30.28 -26.09 -19.57
N GLY A 413 31.01 -24.99 -19.80
CA GLY A 413 32.02 -24.91 -20.85
C GLY A 413 33.29 -25.74 -20.59
N ARG A 414 34.29 -25.56 -21.46
CA ARG A 414 35.57 -26.28 -21.36
C ARG A 414 36.25 -25.93 -20.02
N ARG A 415 36.61 -26.96 -19.24
CA ARG A 415 37.14 -26.90 -17.85
C ARG A 415 36.09 -26.52 -16.80
N PRO A 416 35.06 -27.36 -16.59
CA PRO A 416 33.97 -27.06 -15.67
C PRO A 416 34.44 -26.80 -14.23
N LEU A 417 35.48 -27.49 -13.75
CA LEU A 417 36.01 -27.28 -12.39
C LEU A 417 36.54 -25.86 -12.17
N LEU A 418 37.30 -25.31 -13.12
CA LEU A 418 37.80 -23.93 -13.01
C LEU A 418 36.67 -22.92 -13.15
N ARG A 419 35.72 -23.18 -14.06
CA ARG A 419 34.55 -22.30 -14.25
C ARG A 419 33.54 -22.37 -13.11
N LEU A 420 33.61 -23.38 -12.23
CA LEU A 420 32.80 -23.48 -11.02
C LEU A 420 33.31 -22.58 -9.89
N ILE A 421 34.59 -22.17 -9.92
CA ILE A 421 35.16 -21.30 -8.89
C ILE A 421 34.42 -19.97 -8.84
N LEU A 422 34.13 -19.39 -10.00
CA LEU A 422 33.52 -18.07 -10.10
C LEU A 422 32.07 -18.00 -9.54
N PRO A 423 31.12 -18.89 -9.90
CA PRO A 423 29.83 -18.94 -9.23
C PRO A 423 29.94 -19.35 -7.76
N ALA A 424 30.92 -20.19 -7.38
CA ALA A 424 31.14 -20.52 -5.98
C ALA A 424 31.60 -19.32 -5.15
N LEU A 425 32.51 -18.49 -5.68
CA LEU A 425 32.92 -17.23 -5.06
C LEU A 425 31.77 -16.23 -4.99
N LEU A 426 30.96 -16.13 -6.04
CA LEU A 426 29.76 -15.30 -6.03
C LEU A 426 28.81 -15.75 -4.91
N MET A 427 28.49 -17.04 -4.84
CA MET A 427 27.66 -17.60 -3.77
C MET A 427 28.29 -17.33 -2.40
N ALA A 428 29.59 -17.57 -2.23
CA ALA A 428 30.29 -17.33 -0.97
C ALA A 428 30.25 -15.86 -0.52
N ALA A 429 30.24 -14.91 -1.47
CA ALA A 429 30.10 -13.48 -1.18
C ALA A 429 28.67 -13.11 -0.76
N GLN A 430 27.65 -13.80 -1.29
CA GLN A 430 26.24 -13.52 -0.96
C GLN A 430 25.75 -14.24 0.30
N VAL A 431 26.30 -15.41 0.64
CA VAL A 431 25.87 -16.22 1.78
C VAL A 431 25.85 -15.44 3.11
N PRO A 432 26.87 -14.63 3.47
CA PRO A 432 26.84 -13.85 4.71
C PRO A 432 25.68 -12.86 4.76
N SER A 433 25.48 -12.07 3.69
CA SER A 433 24.37 -11.11 3.59
C SER A 433 23.03 -11.81 3.63
N HIS A 434 22.93 -12.99 3.02
CA HIS A 434 21.72 -13.80 3.01
C HIS A 434 21.40 -14.39 4.38
N ALA A 435 22.41 -14.95 5.05
CA ALA A 435 22.29 -15.48 6.40
C ALA A 435 21.95 -14.38 7.42
N ALA A 436 22.44 -13.16 7.22
CA ALA A 436 22.14 -12.01 8.08
C ALA A 436 20.65 -11.62 8.07
N LEU A 437 19.89 -12.02 7.05
CA LEU A 437 18.43 -11.80 6.97
C LEU A 437 17.61 -12.86 7.72
N ILE A 438 18.23 -13.98 8.07
CA ILE A 438 17.56 -15.06 8.81
C ILE A 438 17.70 -14.78 10.31
N GLU A 439 16.63 -14.30 10.92
CA GLU A 439 16.51 -14.13 12.37
C GLU A 439 15.35 -15.00 12.90
N PRO A 440 15.61 -16.26 13.31
CA PRO A 440 14.56 -17.16 13.76
C PRO A 440 13.76 -16.62 14.96
N ASN A 441 14.39 -15.78 15.78
CA ASN A 441 13.76 -15.15 16.93
C ASN A 441 12.71 -14.09 16.57
N GLN A 442 12.70 -13.62 15.31
CA GLN A 442 11.72 -12.67 14.80
C GLN A 442 10.57 -13.35 14.06
N LEU A 443 10.56 -14.68 13.90
CA LEU A 443 9.48 -15.38 13.17
C LEU A 443 8.09 -15.07 13.75
N ASP A 444 7.97 -15.05 15.08
CA ASP A 444 6.72 -14.71 15.77
C ASP A 444 6.31 -13.27 15.48
N VAL A 445 7.27 -12.34 15.51
CA VAL A 445 7.05 -10.93 15.17
C VAL A 445 6.58 -10.79 13.72
N GLY A 446 7.25 -11.42 12.75
CA GLY A 446 6.86 -11.30 11.34
C GLY A 446 5.54 -11.99 10.98
N LEU A 447 5.12 -12.99 11.75
CA LEU A 447 3.79 -13.62 11.63
C LEU A 447 2.67 -12.72 12.14
N ARG A 448 2.95 -11.91 13.18
CA ARG A 448 1.93 -11.15 13.90
C ARG A 448 1.91 -9.66 13.55
N TYR A 449 3.05 -9.11 13.13
CA TYR A 449 3.16 -7.72 12.73
C TYR A 449 2.51 -7.52 11.36
N ASP A 450 1.49 -6.67 11.34
CA ASP A 450 0.87 -6.22 10.11
C ASP A 450 1.20 -4.76 9.82
N GLY A 451 2.22 -4.54 8.99
CA GLY A 451 2.69 -3.20 8.62
C GLY A 451 1.64 -2.35 7.91
N THR A 452 0.59 -2.95 7.35
CA THR A 452 -0.52 -2.23 6.71
C THR A 452 -1.31 -1.42 7.73
N ARG A 453 -1.55 -1.98 8.91
CA ARG A 453 -2.30 -1.31 9.98
C ARG A 453 -1.55 -0.09 10.45
N LEU A 454 -0.23 -0.20 10.58
CA LEU A 454 0.61 0.94 10.91
C LEU A 454 0.61 1.97 9.80
N TYR A 455 0.80 1.55 8.54
CA TYR A 455 0.74 2.43 7.38
C TYR A 455 -0.56 3.24 7.34
N PHE A 456 -1.72 2.57 7.44
CA PHE A 456 -3.03 3.23 7.41
C PHE A 456 -3.38 3.99 8.69
N ALA A 457 -2.74 3.69 9.83
CA ALA A 457 -2.90 4.49 11.04
C ALA A 457 -2.18 5.84 10.95
N LEU A 458 -1.21 5.97 10.05
CA LEU A 458 -0.34 7.15 9.92
C LEU A 458 -0.68 8.04 8.73
N GLU A 459 -1.31 7.48 7.70
CA GLU A 459 -1.76 8.24 6.54
C GLU A 459 -3.20 8.73 6.74
N ASP A 460 -3.39 10.04 6.87
CA ASP A 460 -4.69 10.72 6.95
C ASP A 460 -5.41 10.82 5.57
N ASP A 461 -5.06 9.95 4.63
CA ASP A 461 -5.48 10.04 3.24
C ASP A 461 -6.95 9.60 3.03
N ASP A 462 -7.68 10.40 2.24
CA ASP A 462 -9.09 10.21 1.85
C ASP A 462 -9.40 8.86 1.17
N PHE A 463 -8.36 8.12 0.75
CA PHE A 463 -8.48 6.86 0.01
C PHE A 463 -8.01 5.62 0.81
N GLY A 464 -7.79 5.74 2.12
CA GLY A 464 -7.52 4.57 2.97
C GLY A 464 -8.73 3.61 3.03
N PRO A 465 -8.53 2.30 3.31
CA PRO A 465 -9.65 1.42 3.63
C PRO A 465 -10.46 2.02 4.78
N PRO A 466 -11.78 1.72 4.88
CA PRO A 466 -12.63 2.27 5.92
C PRO A 466 -11.94 2.18 7.28
N ARG A 467 -11.98 3.23 8.12
CA ARG A 467 -11.34 3.24 9.46
C ARG A 467 -11.71 2.02 10.33
N SER A 468 -12.83 1.35 10.04
CA SER A 468 -13.24 0.09 10.67
C SER A 468 -12.40 -1.13 10.28
N ALA A 469 -11.67 -1.09 9.17
CA ALA A 469 -10.86 -2.17 8.61
C ALA A 469 -9.36 -2.03 8.90
N THR A 470 -8.88 -0.85 9.33
CA THR A 470 -7.44 -0.51 9.31
C THR A 470 -6.85 0.08 10.60
N ARG A 471 -7.63 0.34 11.65
CA ARG A 471 -7.03 0.76 12.91
C ARG A 471 -6.14 -0.37 13.45
N LEU A 472 -4.98 -0.02 13.98
CA LEU A 472 -4.17 -0.84 14.90
C LEU A 472 -5.02 -1.19 16.13
N GLY A 473 -6.08 -1.98 15.99
CA GLY A 473 -6.97 -2.42 17.06
C GLY A 473 -7.54 -1.31 17.96
N GLY A 474 -7.58 -0.07 17.47
CA GLY A 474 -7.97 1.13 18.22
C GLY A 474 -6.91 1.67 19.18
N ALA A 475 -5.64 1.47 18.87
CA ALA A 475 -4.54 2.30 19.35
C ALA A 475 -4.88 3.79 19.17
N SER A 476 -4.44 4.59 20.13
CA SER A 476 -4.55 6.05 20.07
C SER A 476 -3.74 6.63 18.91
N ARG A 477 -4.05 7.87 18.53
CA ARG A 477 -3.25 8.62 17.56
C ARG A 477 -1.80 8.72 18.03
N ASP A 478 -1.60 8.99 19.32
CA ASP A 478 -0.28 9.21 19.90
C ASP A 478 0.53 7.91 19.96
N PHE A 479 -0.09 6.77 20.29
CA PHE A 479 0.54 5.45 20.14
C PHE A 479 0.97 5.18 18.69
N SER A 480 0.11 5.51 17.73
CA SER A 480 0.43 5.35 16.31
C SER A 480 1.60 6.26 15.92
N LEU A 481 1.63 7.50 16.40
CA LEU A 481 2.78 8.40 16.23
C LEU A 481 4.05 7.78 16.84
N GLY A 482 4.03 7.23 18.05
CA GLY A 482 5.19 6.53 18.60
C GLY A 482 5.69 5.38 17.70
N MET A 483 4.76 4.64 17.12
CA MET A 483 5.06 3.58 16.15
C MET A 483 5.62 4.08 14.80
N ARG A 484 5.31 5.32 14.41
CA ARG A 484 5.87 5.97 13.20
C ARG A 484 7.39 6.04 13.23
N PHE A 485 8.02 5.89 14.40
CA PHE A 485 9.47 5.73 14.51
C PHE A 485 10.05 4.69 13.53
N ILE A 486 9.36 3.55 13.33
CA ILE A 486 9.78 2.53 12.35
C ILE A 486 9.84 3.12 10.94
N ARG A 487 8.86 3.96 10.57
CA ARG A 487 8.87 4.64 9.27
C ARG A 487 10.06 5.56 9.13
N GLU A 488 10.35 6.40 10.11
CA GLU A 488 11.48 7.34 10.05
C GLU A 488 12.84 6.62 10.00
N LEU A 489 12.94 5.45 10.65
CA LEU A 489 14.10 4.57 10.54
C LEU A 489 14.32 4.08 9.09
N HIS A 490 13.22 3.82 8.36
CA HIS A 490 13.26 3.33 6.99
C HIS A 490 13.29 4.44 5.93
N TRP A 491 12.64 5.58 6.17
CA TRP A 491 12.49 6.69 5.22
C TRP A 491 13.81 7.31 4.83
N ASN A 492 14.73 7.42 5.80
CA ASN A 492 16.08 7.93 5.57
C ASN A 492 16.98 6.96 4.78
N ASN A 493 16.56 5.71 4.59
CA ASN A 493 17.27 4.79 3.75
C ASN A 493 16.79 4.96 2.32
N SER A 494 17.75 5.04 1.40
CA SER A 494 17.40 4.84 0.00
C SER A 494 16.71 3.50 -0.12
N TYR A 495 15.81 3.40 -1.10
CA TYR A 495 15.15 2.16 -1.49
C TYR A 495 16.08 0.91 -1.53
N TRP A 496 17.39 1.11 -1.72
CA TRP A 496 18.46 0.10 -1.83
C TRP A 496 19.20 -0.19 -0.52
N GLN A 497 19.08 0.67 0.47
CA GLN A 497 19.69 0.51 1.79
C GLN A 497 18.69 -0.15 2.73
N TRP A 498 19.07 -1.32 3.21
CA TRP A 498 18.24 -2.07 4.14
C TRP A 498 19.12 -2.44 5.29
N HIS A 499 18.47 -2.55 6.42
CA HIS A 499 19.11 -3.00 7.62
C HIS A 499 18.64 -4.42 7.85
N SER A 500 19.56 -5.36 7.70
CA SER A 500 19.42 -6.67 8.29
C SER A 500 19.12 -6.53 9.79
N PRO A 501 18.46 -7.53 10.41
CA PRO A 501 18.31 -7.56 11.86
C PRO A 501 19.62 -7.29 12.61
N ALA A 502 20.76 -7.75 12.07
CA ALA A 502 22.08 -7.48 12.63
C ALA A 502 22.49 -6.01 12.55
N GLU A 503 22.26 -5.35 11.41
CA GLU A 503 22.55 -3.92 11.23
C GLU A 503 21.67 -3.06 12.11
N VAL A 504 20.36 -3.35 12.21
CA VAL A 504 19.42 -2.63 13.09
C VAL A 504 19.92 -2.66 14.53
N ARG A 505 20.33 -3.82 15.04
CA ARG A 505 20.86 -3.96 16.41
C ARG A 505 22.13 -3.15 16.66
N ALA A 506 22.94 -2.97 15.63
CA ALA A 506 24.21 -2.25 15.71
C ALA A 506 24.04 -0.73 15.65
N MET A 507 22.82 -0.24 15.38
CA MET A 507 22.55 1.19 15.30
C MET A 507 22.70 1.90 16.65
N PRO A 508 23.04 3.20 16.63
CA PRO A 508 22.99 4.05 17.80
C PRO A 508 21.53 4.43 18.11
N HIS A 509 20.79 3.49 18.72
CA HIS A 509 19.36 3.66 19.03
C HIS A 509 19.07 4.90 19.86
N GLU A 510 20.00 5.29 20.73
CA GLU A 510 19.91 6.50 21.55
C GLU A 510 19.81 7.74 20.64
N ALA A 511 20.75 7.89 19.70
CA ALA A 511 20.75 9.00 18.75
C ALA A 511 19.56 8.98 17.77
N LEU A 512 19.05 7.79 17.44
CA LEU A 512 17.86 7.64 16.60
C LEU A 512 16.60 8.13 17.31
N VAL A 513 16.43 7.79 18.59
CA VAL A 513 15.32 8.29 19.41
C VAL A 513 15.46 9.78 19.63
N ASP A 514 16.65 10.28 20.02
CA ASP A 514 16.89 11.72 20.18
C ASP A 514 16.49 12.51 18.94
N ARG A 515 16.90 12.04 17.75
CA ARG A 515 16.51 12.65 16.48
C ARG A 515 15.00 12.60 16.28
N TYR A 516 14.37 11.46 16.57
CA TYR A 516 12.93 11.31 16.41
C TYR A 516 12.12 12.21 17.35
N LEU A 517 12.57 12.37 18.61
CA LEU A 517 11.94 13.26 19.58
C LEU A 517 12.20 14.74 19.29
N GLY A 518 13.35 15.09 18.71
CA GLY A 518 13.77 16.48 18.47
C GLY A 518 13.42 17.04 17.08
N GLU A 519 13.39 16.20 16.05
CA GLU A 519 13.20 16.59 14.64
C GLU A 519 11.98 15.91 13.99
N GLY A 520 11.29 15.02 14.71
CA GLY A 520 10.14 14.29 14.18
C GLY A 520 8.97 15.21 13.85
N GLU A 521 8.57 15.27 12.57
CA GLU A 521 7.36 15.96 12.16
C GLU A 521 6.13 15.42 12.91
N GLY A 522 5.42 16.31 13.61
CA GLY A 522 4.18 15.98 14.31
C GLY A 522 4.33 15.54 15.76
N VAL A 523 5.55 15.57 16.33
CA VAL A 523 5.78 15.32 17.76
C VAL A 523 5.71 16.66 18.52
N ASP A 524 4.55 16.98 19.09
CA ASP A 524 4.37 18.09 20.04
C ASP A 524 3.95 17.56 21.41
N PHE A 525 4.91 17.41 22.33
CA PHE A 525 4.69 16.91 23.69
C PHE A 525 3.68 17.74 24.50
N ALA A 526 3.41 19.00 24.12
CA ALA A 526 2.42 19.83 24.80
C ALA A 526 0.98 19.46 24.44
N LEU A 527 0.76 18.77 23.32
CA LEU A 527 -0.57 18.50 22.76
C LEU A 527 -0.90 16.99 22.65
N MET A 528 0.02 16.11 23.05
CA MET A 528 -0.14 14.65 22.96
C MET A 528 -0.24 13.98 24.33
N ASP A 529 -0.83 12.78 24.34
CA ASP A 529 -0.63 11.82 25.41
C ASP A 529 0.78 11.20 25.30
N VAL A 530 1.71 11.74 26.08
CA VAL A 530 3.12 11.30 26.11
C VAL A 530 3.25 9.83 26.51
N ALA A 531 2.35 9.32 27.38
CA ALA A 531 2.40 7.94 27.83
C ALA A 531 2.04 6.98 26.68
N GLU A 532 0.96 7.29 25.96
CA GLU A 532 0.55 6.54 24.78
C GLU A 532 1.59 6.58 23.66
N PHE A 533 2.17 7.76 23.39
CA PHE A 533 3.28 7.90 22.45
C PHE A 533 4.48 7.04 22.85
N ALA A 534 4.91 7.10 24.12
CA ALA A 534 6.02 6.32 24.62
C ALA A 534 5.75 4.81 24.58
N ARG A 535 4.51 4.35 24.84
CA ARG A 535 4.11 2.95 24.63
C ARG A 535 4.23 2.56 23.16
N GLY A 536 3.78 3.42 22.25
CA GLY A 536 3.92 3.21 20.81
C GLY A 536 5.39 3.04 20.40
N LEU A 537 6.27 3.90 20.91
CA LEU A 537 7.71 3.82 20.68
C LEU A 537 8.32 2.54 21.28
N GLY A 538 7.90 2.16 22.49
CA GLY A 538 8.28 0.89 23.13
C GLY A 538 7.88 -0.33 22.31
N TYR A 539 6.65 -0.33 21.78
CA TYR A 539 6.16 -1.40 20.92
C TYR A 539 6.91 -1.42 19.58
N ALA A 540 7.26 -0.27 19.01
CA ALA A 540 8.15 -0.20 17.84
C ALA A 540 9.49 -0.89 18.11
N TYR A 541 10.06 -0.65 19.29
CA TYR A 541 11.29 -1.31 19.71
C TYR A 541 11.14 -2.82 19.96
N ARG A 542 9.97 -3.31 20.36
CA ARG A 542 9.70 -4.76 20.41
C ARG A 542 9.84 -5.40 19.03
N LEU A 543 9.44 -4.67 17.99
CA LEU A 543 9.54 -5.12 16.60
C LEU A 543 11.00 -5.10 16.13
N LEU A 544 11.70 -3.99 16.35
CA LEU A 544 13.11 -3.80 15.93
C LEU A 544 14.08 -4.71 16.72
N LEU A 545 13.84 -4.85 18.03
CA LEU A 545 14.67 -5.58 18.99
C LEU A 545 13.80 -6.63 19.68
N PRO A 546 13.65 -7.85 19.11
CA PRO A 546 12.81 -8.90 19.69
C PRO A 546 13.31 -9.31 21.09
N PRO A 547 12.53 -10.07 21.88
CA PRO A 547 12.83 -10.36 23.28
C PRO A 547 14.27 -10.85 23.59
N PRO A 548 14.93 -11.66 22.75
CA PRO A 548 16.33 -12.05 22.99
C PRO A 548 17.34 -10.88 22.97
N HIS A 549 16.95 -9.73 22.42
CA HIS A 549 17.75 -8.51 22.33
C HIS A 549 17.24 -7.39 23.25
N ARG A 550 16.34 -7.70 24.18
CA ARG A 550 15.79 -6.75 25.16
C ARG A 550 16.85 -5.94 25.90
N GLN A 551 18.01 -6.52 26.18
CA GLN A 551 19.09 -5.80 26.88
C GLN A 551 19.48 -4.49 26.17
N ARG A 552 19.48 -4.47 24.83
CA ARG A 552 19.79 -3.26 24.05
C ARG A 552 18.68 -2.22 24.19
N PHE A 553 17.43 -2.65 24.30
CA PHE A 553 16.30 -1.78 24.61
C PHE A 553 16.38 -1.23 26.05
N GLU A 554 16.75 -2.03 27.05
CA GLU A 554 16.91 -1.52 28.43
C GLU A 554 18.03 -0.47 28.52
N GLN A 555 19.12 -0.60 27.76
CA GLN A 555 20.17 0.44 27.66
C GLN A 555 19.62 1.76 27.09
N LEU A 556 18.72 1.69 26.11
CA LEU A 556 18.03 2.87 25.59
C LEU A 556 17.16 3.52 26.68
N LEU A 557 16.48 2.72 27.51
CA LEU A 557 15.66 3.25 28.60
C LEU A 557 16.48 3.98 29.68
N GLU A 558 17.75 3.61 29.88
CA GLU A 558 18.67 4.34 30.76
C GLU A 558 18.98 5.75 30.23
N HIS A 559 18.94 5.96 28.91
CA HIS A 559 19.10 7.27 28.28
C HIS A 559 17.84 8.15 28.33
N HIS A 560 16.65 7.54 28.44
CA HIS A 560 15.35 8.23 28.49
C HIS A 560 14.54 7.85 29.73
N PRO A 561 15.01 8.18 30.95
CA PRO A 561 14.39 7.75 32.21
C PRO A 561 12.96 8.26 32.39
N ASP A 562 12.64 9.39 31.79
CA ASP A 562 11.35 10.07 31.72
C ASP A 562 10.30 9.30 30.90
N LEU A 563 10.72 8.54 29.88
CA LEU A 563 9.83 7.70 29.06
C LEU A 563 9.89 6.21 29.42
N ALA A 564 10.87 5.82 30.24
CA ALA A 564 11.26 4.43 30.45
C ALA A 564 10.13 3.50 30.93
N SER A 565 9.25 3.98 31.81
CA SER A 565 8.15 3.17 32.34
C SER A 565 7.13 2.80 31.26
N TRP A 566 6.67 3.78 30.49
CA TRP A 566 5.71 3.61 29.39
C TRP A 566 6.30 2.89 28.19
N MET A 567 7.54 3.19 27.82
CA MET A 567 8.24 2.44 26.76
C MET A 567 8.37 0.97 27.14
N ARG A 568 8.69 0.65 28.40
CA ARG A 568 8.73 -0.75 28.86
C ARG A 568 7.37 -1.40 28.80
N GLU A 569 6.31 -0.71 29.21
CA GLU A 569 4.93 -1.20 29.08
C GLU A 569 4.62 -1.54 27.61
N GLY A 570 4.88 -0.60 26.69
CA GLY A 570 4.73 -0.80 25.25
C GLY A 570 5.54 -1.96 24.68
N TYR A 571 6.80 -2.11 25.13
CA TYR A 571 7.66 -3.22 24.69
C TYR A 571 7.14 -4.58 25.14
N GLU A 572 6.51 -4.65 26.32
CA GLU A 572 5.92 -5.88 26.84
C GLU A 572 4.57 -6.20 26.20
N MET A 573 3.96 -5.24 25.48
CA MET A 573 2.67 -5.45 24.85
C MET A 573 2.71 -6.63 23.88
N GLY A 574 1.82 -7.59 24.10
CA GLY A 574 1.52 -8.62 23.12
C GLY A 574 0.77 -8.02 21.92
N PRO A 575 0.85 -8.64 20.72
CA PRO A 575 0.06 -8.20 19.57
C PRO A 575 -1.46 -8.35 19.79
N GLU A 576 -1.90 -9.32 20.58
CA GLU A 576 -3.27 -9.40 21.11
C GLU A 576 -3.62 -8.24 22.04
N GLN A 577 -2.61 -7.51 22.54
CA GLN A 577 -2.80 -6.33 23.34
C GLN A 577 -2.91 -5.05 22.51
N LEU A 578 -2.64 -5.10 21.20
CA LEU A 578 -2.99 -4.00 20.30
C LEU A 578 -4.50 -3.90 20.02
N SER A 579 -5.27 -4.97 20.28
CA SER A 579 -6.74 -4.95 20.15
C SER A 579 -7.46 -4.42 21.39
N TRP A 580 -6.76 -3.74 22.30
CA TRP A 580 -7.31 -3.27 23.58
C TRP A 580 -8.51 -2.32 23.47
N SER A 581 -8.85 -1.82 22.29
CA SER A 581 -9.98 -0.90 22.17
C SER A 581 -11.35 -1.57 21.93
N ARG A 582 -11.50 -2.89 21.72
CA ARG A 582 -12.82 -3.41 21.25
C ARG A 582 -13.30 -4.78 21.72
N GLU A 583 -12.88 -5.26 22.89
CA GLU A 583 -13.65 -6.28 23.63
C GLU A 583 -14.09 -5.79 25.02
N ARG A 584 -14.27 -4.47 25.18
CA ARG A 584 -15.42 -4.03 25.97
C ARG A 584 -16.62 -4.16 25.04
N GLU A 585 -17.47 -5.15 25.29
CA GLU A 585 -18.87 -5.19 24.83
C GLU A 585 -19.48 -3.78 24.87
N PRO A 586 -20.44 -3.43 23.98
CA PRO A 586 -20.81 -2.05 23.75
C PRO A 586 -21.36 -1.42 25.02
N LEU A 587 -20.48 -0.72 25.75
CA LEU A 587 -20.90 0.17 26.83
C LEU A 587 -21.84 1.23 26.26
N CYS A 588 -21.70 1.54 24.96
CA CYS A 588 -22.56 2.50 24.30
C CYS A 588 -23.65 1.86 23.45
N PRO A 589 -24.84 2.45 23.49
CA PRO A 589 -25.91 2.09 22.58
C PRO A 589 -25.51 2.13 21.09
N PRO A 590 -26.19 1.35 20.23
CA PRO A 590 -26.02 1.44 18.78
C PRO A 590 -26.14 2.89 18.28
N GLY A 591 -25.20 3.32 17.43
CA GLY A 591 -25.15 4.68 16.88
C GLY A 591 -24.38 5.70 17.73
N MET A 592 -24.05 5.36 18.98
CA MET A 592 -23.29 6.22 19.88
C MET A 592 -21.78 5.89 19.88
N LEU A 593 -20.97 6.87 20.27
CA LEU A 593 -19.54 6.74 20.53
C LEU A 593 -19.28 6.82 22.03
N TYR A 594 -18.40 5.94 22.50
CA TYR A 594 -17.88 5.96 23.86
C TYR A 594 -16.79 7.02 24.00
N VAL A 595 -16.84 7.78 25.09
CA VAL A 595 -15.86 8.80 25.48
C VAL A 595 -15.42 8.49 26.91
N ASP A 596 -14.11 8.39 27.13
CA ASP A 596 -13.52 7.92 28.39
C ASP A 596 -13.73 8.86 29.59
N GLY A 597 -14.15 10.11 29.37
CA GLY A 597 -14.15 11.12 30.43
C GLY A 597 -12.72 11.45 30.90
N GLY A 598 -12.61 12.19 32.00
CA GLY A 598 -11.36 12.74 32.54
C GLY A 598 -11.44 14.23 32.85
N SER A 599 -10.27 14.79 33.18
CA SER A 599 -10.09 16.23 33.42
C SER A 599 -9.57 16.89 32.15
N PHE A 600 -10.30 17.89 31.64
CA PHE A 600 -9.99 18.55 30.37
C PHE A 600 -10.02 20.06 30.52
N LEU A 601 -9.08 20.73 29.86
CA LEU A 601 -9.08 22.18 29.78
C LEU A 601 -9.86 22.62 28.53
N LEU A 602 -11.14 22.97 28.70
CA LEU A 602 -12.08 23.23 27.60
C LEU A 602 -12.61 24.68 27.61
N GLY A 603 -12.80 25.27 26.44
CA GLY A 603 -13.37 26.61 26.24
C GLY A 603 -12.47 27.56 25.44
N GLU A 604 -12.98 28.75 25.14
CA GLU A 604 -12.26 29.76 24.37
C GLU A 604 -11.08 30.34 25.16
N TRP A 605 -9.93 30.42 24.49
CA TRP A 605 -8.66 30.85 25.07
C TRP A 605 -8.13 32.14 24.46
N ASP A 606 -8.73 32.61 23.37
CA ASP A 606 -8.33 33.79 22.61
C ASP A 606 -9.43 34.85 22.72
N LEU A 607 -9.29 35.72 23.71
CA LEU A 607 -10.27 36.75 24.00
C LEU A 607 -10.35 37.82 22.89
N GLU A 608 -9.28 38.01 22.12
CA GLU A 608 -9.26 38.97 21.01
C GLU A 608 -10.08 38.46 19.83
N ALA A 609 -9.92 37.17 19.48
CA ALA A 609 -10.70 36.55 18.42
C ALA A 609 -12.21 36.58 18.68
N TYR A 610 -12.64 36.73 19.94
CA TYR A 610 -14.04 36.77 20.33
C TYR A 610 -14.59 38.19 20.64
N GLY A 611 -13.76 39.23 20.54
CA GLY A 611 -14.15 40.63 20.80
C GLY A 611 -15.43 41.15 20.10
N PRO A 612 -15.82 40.65 18.90
CA PRO A 612 -17.08 41.05 18.25
C PRO A 612 -18.37 40.57 18.94
N TRP A 613 -18.30 39.58 19.82
CA TRP A 613 -19.47 38.94 20.43
C TRP A 613 -19.50 39.13 21.94
N SER A 614 -20.69 39.03 22.56
CA SER A 614 -20.81 39.24 24.01
C SER A 614 -20.08 38.12 24.77
N PRO A 615 -19.23 38.44 25.77
CA PRO A 615 -18.62 37.45 26.66
C PRO A 615 -19.62 36.46 27.29
N ASP A 616 -20.87 36.90 27.45
CA ASP A 616 -21.97 36.07 27.99
C ASP A 616 -22.39 34.90 27.09
N PHE A 617 -21.95 34.90 25.81
CA PHE A 617 -22.30 33.88 24.81
C PHE A 617 -21.13 32.96 24.43
N VAL A 618 -20.05 32.93 25.23
CA VAL A 618 -18.95 31.98 25.05
C VAL A 618 -18.46 31.40 26.36
N VAL A 619 -18.27 30.08 26.36
CA VAL A 619 -17.60 29.38 27.44
C VAL A 619 -16.10 29.71 27.39
N GLN A 620 -15.62 30.51 28.33
CA GLN A 620 -14.20 30.72 28.58
C GLN A 620 -13.52 29.46 29.08
N ARG A 621 -12.24 29.32 28.72
CA ARG A 621 -11.44 28.14 29.05
C ARG A 621 -11.35 27.87 30.55
N ALA A 622 -11.75 26.67 30.96
CA ALA A 622 -11.70 26.19 32.33
C ALA A 622 -11.50 24.67 32.38
N VAL A 623 -11.19 24.14 33.57
CA VAL A 623 -11.09 22.71 33.79
C VAL A 623 -12.50 22.11 33.94
N VAL A 624 -12.79 21.09 33.15
CA VAL A 624 -14.05 20.34 33.12
C VAL A 624 -13.74 18.90 33.50
N GLU A 625 -14.56 18.33 34.38
CA GLU A 625 -14.35 17.01 34.98
C GLU A 625 -15.50 16.12 34.53
N LEU A 626 -15.20 15.15 33.67
CA LEU A 626 -16.21 14.32 33.04
C LEU A 626 -16.06 12.87 33.47
N THR A 627 -17.17 12.21 33.79
CA THR A 627 -17.20 10.76 33.83
C THR A 627 -17.26 10.20 32.41
N PRO A 628 -16.90 8.92 32.18
CA PRO A 628 -17.13 8.29 30.89
C PRO A 628 -18.60 8.40 30.46
N PHE A 629 -18.84 8.63 29.17
CA PHE A 629 -20.18 8.79 28.61
C PHE A 629 -20.28 8.23 27.18
N CYS A 630 -21.50 8.06 26.72
CA CYS A 630 -21.84 7.73 25.34
C CYS A 630 -22.57 8.91 24.73
N MET A 631 -22.29 9.23 23.47
CA MET A 631 -23.03 10.26 22.74
C MET A 631 -23.32 9.85 21.29
N ASP A 632 -24.45 10.25 20.74
CA ASP A 632 -24.78 10.00 19.33
C ASP A 632 -23.69 10.53 18.38
N ARG A 633 -23.27 9.68 17.43
CA ARG A 633 -22.26 10.05 16.42
C ARG A 633 -22.71 11.24 15.55
N PHE A 634 -24.00 11.30 15.26
CA PHE A 634 -24.64 12.37 14.49
C PHE A 634 -25.64 13.12 15.38
N PRO A 635 -26.00 14.37 15.08
CA PRO A 635 -27.16 15.04 15.67
C PRO A 635 -28.42 14.17 15.57
N PHE A 636 -29.39 14.39 16.46
CA PHE A 636 -30.68 13.69 16.44
C PHE A 636 -31.31 13.79 15.03
N PRO A 637 -31.72 12.67 14.41
CA PRO A 637 -32.06 11.35 15.02
C PRO A 637 -30.89 10.34 15.15
N GLY A 638 -29.63 10.78 15.06
CA GLY A 638 -28.46 9.93 15.29
C GLY A 638 -28.07 9.03 14.11
N GLN A 639 -28.64 9.27 12.91
CA GLN A 639 -28.44 8.43 11.73
C GLN A 639 -27.90 9.21 10.54
N ARG A 640 -26.84 8.69 9.90
CA ARG A 640 -26.29 9.27 8.68
C ARG A 640 -27.32 9.28 7.55
N GLY A 641 -27.40 10.39 6.83
CA GLY A 641 -28.34 10.59 5.71
C GLY A 641 -29.76 10.92 6.14
N ALA A 642 -30.06 10.93 7.44
CA ALA A 642 -31.35 11.41 7.94
C ALA A 642 -31.48 12.93 7.76
N ALA A 643 -32.72 13.40 7.65
CA ALA A 643 -33.01 14.83 7.65
C ALA A 643 -33.02 15.38 9.08
N TRP A 644 -32.76 16.68 9.22
CA TRP A 644 -32.89 17.39 10.49
C TRP A 644 -34.38 17.56 10.89
N PRO A 645 -34.69 17.67 12.19
CA PRO A 645 -36.03 18.07 12.66
C PRO A 645 -36.47 19.42 12.11
N ARG A 646 -37.79 19.56 11.87
CA ARG A 646 -38.37 20.73 11.17
C ARG A 646 -39.01 21.79 12.06
N ASP A 647 -39.42 21.44 13.27
CA ASP A 647 -40.16 22.32 14.20
C ASP A 647 -39.33 22.88 15.35
N GLY A 648 -38.08 22.44 15.51
CA GLY A 648 -37.20 22.91 16.58
C GLY A 648 -37.64 22.47 17.97
N LEU A 649 -36.97 23.02 18.98
CA LEU A 649 -37.29 22.82 20.39
C LEU A 649 -37.37 24.17 21.12
N ASP A 650 -38.21 24.23 22.15
CA ASP A 650 -38.24 25.28 23.16
C ASP A 650 -37.96 24.68 24.54
N LEU A 651 -37.91 25.51 25.59
CA LEU A 651 -37.64 25.06 26.96
C LEU A 651 -38.67 24.06 27.50
N ALA A 652 -39.93 24.16 27.11
CA ALA A 652 -40.96 23.22 27.56
C ALA A 652 -40.81 21.87 26.85
N LEU A 653 -40.51 21.88 25.55
CA LEU A 653 -40.32 20.70 24.73
C LEU A 653 -39.04 19.94 25.10
N ILE A 654 -37.93 20.61 25.40
CA ILE A 654 -36.69 19.94 25.83
C ILE A 654 -36.85 19.25 27.19
N ALA A 655 -37.57 19.88 28.13
CA ALA A 655 -37.87 19.29 29.43
C ALA A 655 -38.77 18.04 29.30
N GLU A 656 -39.79 18.13 28.45
CA GLU A 656 -40.67 17.01 28.13
C GLU A 656 -39.90 15.87 27.43
N LEU A 657 -39.00 16.22 26.52
CA LEU A 657 -38.15 15.27 25.82
C LEU A 657 -37.21 14.52 26.79
N GLU A 658 -36.54 15.22 27.70
CA GLU A 658 -35.69 14.57 28.70
C GLU A 658 -36.48 13.58 29.56
N ARG A 659 -37.71 13.92 29.96
CA ARG A 659 -38.60 13.05 30.71
C ARG A 659 -38.95 11.76 29.93
N GLN A 660 -39.13 11.84 28.62
CA GLN A 660 -39.39 10.68 27.76
C GLN A 660 -38.14 9.84 27.48
N LEU A 661 -36.96 10.46 27.41
CA LEU A 661 -35.68 9.80 27.15
C LEU A 661 -35.17 8.98 28.35
N ALA A 662 -35.37 9.48 29.57
CA ALA A 662 -34.89 8.82 30.79
C ALA A 662 -35.25 7.32 30.89
N PRO A 663 -36.52 6.88 30.71
CA PRO A 663 -36.86 5.45 30.75
C PRO A 663 -36.28 4.63 29.59
N LEU A 664 -35.79 5.27 28.52
CA LEU A 664 -35.17 4.65 27.36
C LEU A 664 -33.65 4.47 27.50
N GLY A 665 -33.07 4.86 28.66
CA GLY A 665 -31.63 4.84 28.86
C GLY A 665 -30.92 5.89 28.01
N ARG A 666 -31.55 7.07 27.86
CA ARG A 666 -31.05 8.23 27.13
C ARG A 666 -31.23 9.48 27.98
N ARG A 667 -30.40 10.48 27.73
CA ARG A 667 -30.50 11.81 28.35
C ARG A 667 -30.01 12.89 27.41
N ILE A 668 -30.34 14.14 27.74
CA ILE A 668 -29.70 15.29 27.11
C ILE A 668 -28.24 15.34 27.59
N CYS A 669 -27.30 15.61 26.67
CA CYS A 669 -25.90 15.77 27.04
C CYS A 669 -25.70 17.01 27.93
N THR A 670 -24.74 16.96 28.83
CA THR A 670 -24.32 18.12 29.63
C THR A 670 -23.49 19.09 28.81
N VAL A 671 -23.29 20.30 29.33
CA VAL A 671 -22.43 21.31 28.70
C VAL A 671 -21.01 20.78 28.49
N GLY A 672 -20.40 20.21 29.53
CA GLY A 672 -19.04 19.70 29.45
C GLY A 672 -18.87 18.55 28.43
N GLU A 673 -19.84 17.64 28.36
CA GLU A 673 -19.82 16.53 27.39
C GLU A 673 -19.85 17.03 25.94
N LEU A 674 -20.72 18.02 25.63
CA LEU A 674 -20.80 18.60 24.29
C LEU A 674 -19.52 19.37 23.93
N LEU A 675 -18.95 20.11 24.88
CA LEU A 675 -17.67 20.82 24.67
C LEU A 675 -16.54 19.84 24.35
N LEU A 676 -16.38 18.77 25.13
CA LEU A 676 -15.36 17.76 24.86
C LEU A 676 -15.61 17.06 23.52
N ALA A 677 -16.86 16.71 23.23
CA ALA A 677 -17.20 16.03 21.99
C ALA A 677 -16.94 16.88 20.74
N ALA A 678 -17.18 18.19 20.81
CA ALA A 678 -16.97 19.13 19.71
C ALA A 678 -15.49 19.50 19.53
N ALA A 679 -14.82 19.85 20.62
CA ALA A 679 -13.45 20.38 20.61
C ALA A 679 -12.37 19.29 20.69
N GLY A 680 -12.72 18.10 21.17
CA GLY A 680 -11.77 17.04 21.51
C GLY A 680 -10.88 17.40 22.71
N PRO A 681 -10.02 16.45 23.15
CA PRO A 681 -9.10 16.67 24.27
C PRO A 681 -8.12 17.82 24.05
N SER A 682 -7.83 18.15 22.78
CA SER A 682 -6.94 19.24 22.40
C SER A 682 -7.62 20.62 22.34
N ASN A 683 -8.87 20.74 22.81
CA ASN A 683 -9.63 21.99 22.90
C ASN A 683 -9.67 22.80 21.57
N GLN A 684 -10.04 22.14 20.47
CA GLN A 684 -10.13 22.80 19.16
C GLN A 684 -11.27 23.81 19.09
N ARG A 685 -11.00 25.01 18.54
CA ARG A 685 -12.02 26.06 18.34
C ARG A 685 -13.12 25.63 17.37
N TYR A 686 -12.78 24.84 16.36
CA TYR A 686 -13.70 24.31 15.36
C TYR A 686 -13.61 22.78 15.32
N PRO A 687 -14.64 22.05 14.85
CA PRO A 687 -14.65 20.59 14.88
C PRO A 687 -13.43 19.95 14.21
N SER A 688 -12.97 20.50 13.08
CA SER A 688 -11.82 19.96 12.34
C SER A 688 -10.59 20.86 12.34
N ALA A 689 -10.55 21.92 13.16
CA ALA A 689 -9.43 22.85 13.17
C ALA A 689 -9.25 23.56 14.52
N ALA A 690 -7.99 23.61 14.97
CA ALA A 690 -7.66 24.17 16.28
C ALA A 690 -7.82 25.70 16.37
N LYS A 691 -7.48 26.44 15.30
CA LYS A 691 -7.37 27.92 15.34
C LYS A 691 -8.13 28.66 14.25
N LEU A 692 -7.96 28.22 13.00
CA LEU A 692 -8.56 28.89 11.85
C LEU A 692 -9.80 28.16 11.41
N ARG A 693 -10.85 28.93 11.13
CA ARG A 693 -12.11 28.41 10.63
C ARG A 693 -11.90 27.78 9.25
N PRO A 694 -12.17 26.49 9.06
CA PRO A 694 -11.98 25.86 7.77
C PRO A 694 -13.19 26.14 6.87
N ALA A 695 -12.99 26.95 5.82
CA ALA A 695 -14.04 27.30 4.87
C ALA A 695 -14.56 26.06 4.12
N GLY A 696 -15.89 25.90 4.05
CA GLY A 696 -16.55 24.82 3.30
C GLY A 696 -16.47 23.42 3.94
N HIS A 697 -15.89 23.27 5.13
CA HIS A 697 -15.80 21.97 5.79
C HIS A 697 -17.12 21.51 6.43
N CYS A 698 -17.93 22.46 6.91
CA CYS A 698 -19.24 22.25 7.52
C CYS A 698 -20.31 23.02 6.74
N ASP A 699 -21.58 22.61 6.85
CA ASP A 699 -22.69 23.36 6.25
C ASP A 699 -22.82 24.73 6.92
N ALA A 700 -22.99 25.77 6.12
CA ALA A 700 -23.25 27.12 6.61
C ALA A 700 -24.74 27.47 6.62
N ARG A 701 -25.60 26.59 6.10
CA ARG A 701 -27.05 26.77 6.02
C ARG A 701 -27.73 26.02 7.15
N ASP A 702 -27.81 26.62 8.32
CA ASP A 702 -28.45 26.07 9.51
C ASP A 702 -29.98 26.01 9.40
N GLU A 703 -30.61 26.91 8.65
CA GLU A 703 -32.07 26.91 8.45
C GLU A 703 -32.55 25.76 7.54
N ASP A 704 -31.77 25.40 6.52
CA ASP A 704 -32.02 24.27 5.59
C ASP A 704 -30.75 23.45 5.33
N PRO A 705 -30.27 22.72 6.36
CA PRO A 705 -29.01 21.99 6.30
C PRO A 705 -29.17 20.73 5.44
N ALA A 706 -28.07 20.35 4.79
CA ALA A 706 -28.00 19.05 4.12
C ALA A 706 -28.25 17.90 5.12
N PRO A 707 -28.66 16.71 4.62
CA PRO A 707 -28.82 15.54 5.47
C PRO A 707 -27.57 15.23 6.31
N LEU A 708 -27.76 14.60 7.47
CA LEU A 708 -26.69 14.32 8.42
C LEU A 708 -25.52 13.54 7.78
N GLY A 709 -24.29 13.98 8.03
CA GLY A 709 -23.07 13.40 7.48
C GLY A 709 -22.83 13.67 5.99
N SER A 710 -23.50 14.67 5.41
CA SER A 710 -23.21 15.17 4.04
C SER A 710 -21.86 15.88 3.95
N TYR A 711 -21.32 16.36 5.08
CA TYR A 711 -20.04 17.06 5.17
C TYR A 711 -18.98 16.17 5.84
N PRO A 712 -18.25 15.34 5.08
CA PRO A 712 -17.32 14.35 5.65
C PRO A 712 -16.12 14.97 6.37
N ARG A 713 -15.86 16.27 6.17
CA ARG A 713 -14.81 17.04 6.87
C ARG A 713 -15.31 17.81 8.09
N CYS A 714 -16.62 17.79 8.33
CA CYS A 714 -17.23 18.37 9.52
C CYS A 714 -17.27 17.32 10.64
N VAL A 715 -16.09 16.90 11.10
CA VAL A 715 -15.93 15.81 12.06
C VAL A 715 -14.99 16.25 13.17
N SER A 716 -15.43 16.09 14.42
CA SER A 716 -14.61 16.39 15.59
C SER A 716 -13.45 15.41 15.73
N PRO A 717 -12.43 15.72 16.56
CA PRO A 717 -11.30 14.81 16.78
C PRO A 717 -11.72 13.45 17.35
N LEU A 718 -12.86 13.41 18.05
CA LEU A 718 -13.44 12.21 18.63
C LEU A 718 -14.38 11.46 17.67
N GLY A 719 -14.59 11.97 16.45
CA GLY A 719 -15.38 11.31 15.40
C GLY A 719 -16.86 11.67 15.37
N PHE A 720 -17.27 12.75 16.04
CA PHE A 720 -18.63 13.25 15.99
C PHE A 720 -18.84 14.16 14.79
N HIS A 721 -19.94 13.97 14.06
CA HIS A 721 -20.21 14.66 12.80
C HIS A 721 -21.12 15.87 13.00
N ASP A 722 -21.04 16.86 12.10
CA ASP A 722 -22.00 17.95 11.94
C ASP A 722 -22.13 18.89 13.16
N PHE A 723 -21.04 19.09 13.89
CA PHE A 723 -20.95 20.23 14.83
C PHE A 723 -20.86 21.55 14.04
N LEU A 724 -21.38 22.64 14.62
CA LEU A 724 -21.49 23.97 13.99
C LEU A 724 -22.42 24.09 12.78
N VAL A 725 -23.16 23.02 12.41
CA VAL A 725 -24.27 23.14 11.46
C VAL A 725 -25.49 23.72 12.16
N ARG A 726 -25.84 23.15 13.32
CA ARG A 726 -26.78 23.69 14.29
C ARG A 726 -26.17 23.57 15.67
N ALA A 727 -26.45 24.51 16.55
CA ALA A 727 -26.06 24.42 17.95
C ALA A 727 -26.86 23.27 18.62
N SER A 728 -26.44 22.78 19.79
CA SER A 728 -27.06 21.61 20.43
C SER A 728 -27.59 21.94 21.82
N TRP A 729 -28.86 21.62 22.08
CA TRP A 729 -29.42 21.68 23.43
C TRP A 729 -28.61 20.83 24.42
N ALA A 730 -28.37 21.41 25.59
CA ALA A 730 -27.55 20.86 26.65
C ALA A 730 -28.23 21.01 28.01
N ARG A 731 -28.03 20.02 28.89
CA ARG A 731 -28.40 20.09 30.29
C ARG A 731 -27.37 20.92 31.06
N LEU A 732 -27.85 21.87 31.86
CA LEU A 732 -27.02 22.70 32.72
C LEU A 732 -26.89 22.06 34.10
N ASP A 733 -25.88 21.20 34.25
CA ASP A 733 -25.50 20.58 35.52
C ASP A 733 -24.76 21.57 36.45
N GLU A 734 -24.37 21.11 37.64
CA GLU A 734 -23.70 21.95 38.64
C GLU A 734 -22.37 22.51 38.11
N GLN A 735 -21.59 21.70 37.38
CA GLN A 735 -20.33 22.14 36.79
C GLN A 735 -20.55 23.17 35.67
N GLY A 736 -21.48 22.94 34.74
CA GLY A 736 -21.87 23.91 33.72
C GLY A 736 -22.34 25.23 34.32
N ARG A 737 -23.15 25.18 35.38
CA ARG A 737 -23.62 26.38 36.10
C ARG A 737 -22.46 27.14 36.75
N ALA A 738 -21.52 26.42 37.36
CA ALA A 738 -20.32 27.01 37.94
C ALA A 738 -19.42 27.66 36.87
N LEU A 739 -19.24 27.01 35.72
CA LEU A 739 -18.48 27.52 34.58
C LEU A 739 -19.02 28.87 34.10
N LEU A 740 -20.33 28.96 33.86
CA LEU A 740 -20.97 30.20 33.40
C LEU A 740 -20.98 31.29 34.48
N THR A 741 -21.23 30.92 35.73
CA THR A 741 -21.21 31.88 36.86
C THR A 741 -19.83 32.51 37.03
N ALA A 742 -18.76 31.71 36.90
CA ALA A 742 -17.38 32.19 37.03
C ALA A 742 -16.99 33.20 35.93
N GLN A 743 -17.65 33.13 34.76
CA GLN A 743 -17.41 34.02 33.62
C GLN A 743 -18.08 35.39 33.78
N GLY A 744 -18.87 35.58 34.84
CA GLY A 744 -19.66 36.78 35.01
C GLY A 744 -20.79 36.87 33.98
N ALA A 745 -21.13 35.76 33.31
CA ALA A 745 -22.28 35.68 32.43
C ALA A 745 -23.50 36.10 33.24
N HIS A 746 -23.95 37.35 33.06
CA HIS A 746 -24.95 37.98 33.91
C HIS A 746 -26.34 37.43 33.55
N HIS A 747 -26.57 36.15 33.83
CA HIS A 747 -27.90 35.62 33.98
C HIS A 747 -28.49 36.34 35.18
N GLN A 748 -29.45 37.25 34.95
CA GLN A 748 -30.03 38.04 36.03
C GLN A 748 -30.46 37.13 37.19
N PRO A 749 -30.31 37.56 38.46
CA PRO A 749 -30.77 36.81 39.62
C PRO A 749 -32.25 36.43 39.44
N GLY A 750 -32.53 35.18 39.04
CA GLY A 750 -33.87 34.73 38.61
C GLY A 750 -33.90 33.79 37.40
N PHE A 751 -32.81 33.68 36.62
CA PHE A 751 -32.69 32.72 35.51
C PHE A 751 -32.43 31.29 36.03
N ALA A 752 -33.47 30.66 36.57
CA ALA A 752 -33.47 29.24 36.92
C ALA A 752 -33.80 28.39 35.68
N VAL A 753 -32.92 28.40 34.68
CA VAL A 753 -33.02 27.47 33.54
C VAL A 753 -32.15 26.23 33.78
N ASP A 754 -32.69 25.08 33.40
CA ASP A 754 -32.03 23.77 33.48
C ASP A 754 -31.34 23.38 32.16
N TYR A 755 -31.55 24.18 31.11
CA TYR A 755 -31.02 23.93 29.77
C TYR A 755 -30.45 25.20 29.15
N LEU A 756 -29.51 25.00 28.25
CA LEU A 756 -28.97 26.02 27.35
C LEU A 756 -28.60 25.36 26.03
N VAL A 757 -28.10 26.13 25.07
CA VAL A 757 -27.63 25.61 23.78
C VAL A 757 -26.13 25.82 23.66
N VAL A 758 -25.39 24.76 23.29
CA VAL A 758 -23.93 24.73 23.14
C VAL A 758 -23.52 24.60 21.68
N GLY A 759 -22.47 25.34 21.32
CA GLY A 759 -21.94 25.46 19.97
C GLY A 759 -22.52 26.67 19.25
N GLY A 760 -21.83 27.10 18.20
CA GLY A 760 -22.32 28.08 17.26
C GLY A 760 -22.97 27.48 16.03
N MET A 761 -23.26 28.37 15.08
CA MET A 761 -23.49 28.02 13.69
C MET A 761 -22.28 28.47 12.88
N MET A 762 -22.10 27.95 11.67
CA MET A 762 -21.03 28.43 10.81
C MET A 762 -21.28 29.87 10.31
N ARG A 763 -22.50 30.40 10.27
CA ARG A 763 -22.70 31.79 9.83
C ARG A 763 -22.14 32.81 10.83
N GLU A 764 -21.65 33.95 10.34
CA GLU A 764 -20.99 34.99 11.17
C GLU A 764 -21.94 36.12 11.58
N ASP A 765 -23.12 36.17 10.99
CA ASP A 765 -24.18 37.12 11.27
C ASP A 765 -25.09 36.68 12.44
N SER A 766 -24.67 35.67 13.20
CA SER A 766 -25.32 35.22 14.43
C SER A 766 -24.80 35.97 15.67
N ILE A 767 -25.65 36.09 16.69
CA ILE A 767 -25.25 36.65 17.99
C ILE A 767 -24.31 35.71 18.77
N GLN A 768 -24.33 34.41 18.45
CA GLN A 768 -23.42 33.41 19.00
C GLN A 768 -22.09 33.38 18.27
N ALA A 769 -21.03 32.99 18.98
CA ALA A 769 -19.74 32.67 18.38
C ALA A 769 -19.89 31.54 17.35
N PRO A 770 -19.30 31.63 16.15
CA PRO A 770 -19.28 30.54 15.20
C PRO A 770 -18.20 29.49 15.56
N THR A 771 -18.14 29.07 16.83
CA THR A 771 -17.11 28.18 17.40
C THR A 771 -17.74 27.07 18.25
N ASN A 772 -16.95 26.05 18.60
CA ASN A 772 -17.36 24.99 19.52
C ASN A 772 -17.75 25.50 20.92
N PHE A 773 -17.37 26.74 21.26
CA PHE A 773 -17.51 27.31 22.60
C PHE A 773 -18.63 28.34 22.70
N GLY A 774 -19.30 28.66 21.59
CA GLY A 774 -20.50 29.50 21.60
C GLY A 774 -21.59 28.89 22.47
N VAL A 775 -22.35 29.72 23.18
CA VAL A 775 -23.52 29.31 23.96
C VAL A 775 -24.61 30.36 23.88
N HIS A 776 -25.87 29.96 24.00
CA HIS A 776 -26.99 30.87 24.21
C HIS A 776 -28.08 30.22 25.06
N ILE A 777 -29.01 31.04 25.55
CA ILE A 777 -30.08 30.63 26.45
C ILE A 777 -31.39 31.18 25.90
N HIS A 778 -32.45 30.39 26.07
CA HIS A 778 -33.82 30.78 25.75
C HIS A 778 -34.60 31.16 27.00
N GLN A 779 -35.57 32.06 26.85
CA GLN A 779 -36.47 32.46 27.93
C GLN A 779 -37.73 31.57 27.95
N PRO A 780 -38.32 31.33 29.14
CA PRO A 780 -39.67 30.76 29.21
C PRO A 780 -40.61 31.63 28.36
N GLU A 781 -41.45 31.00 27.53
CA GLU A 781 -42.38 31.64 26.55
C GLU A 781 -41.81 31.97 25.17
N GLU A 782 -40.50 31.83 24.94
CA GLU A 782 -39.98 31.90 23.57
C GLU A 782 -40.48 30.73 22.71
N PRO A 783 -40.67 30.94 21.40
CA PRO A 783 -41.09 29.88 20.48
C PRO A 783 -39.99 28.82 20.31
N ALA A 784 -40.33 27.70 19.68
CA ALA A 784 -39.35 26.69 19.30
C ALA A 784 -38.41 27.20 18.19
N PHE A 785 -37.11 26.96 18.34
CA PHE A 785 -36.06 27.40 17.42
C PHE A 785 -35.58 26.23 16.56
N VAL A 786 -35.66 26.40 15.24
CA VAL A 786 -35.35 25.34 14.26
C VAL A 786 -33.85 25.18 14.03
N ASP A 787 -33.07 26.23 14.31
CA ASP A 787 -31.62 26.31 14.22
C ASP A 787 -30.91 25.68 15.45
N ASP A 788 -31.66 25.25 16.46
CA ASP A 788 -31.15 24.49 17.59
C ASP A 788 -31.40 22.99 17.43
N GLY A 789 -30.32 22.26 17.23
CA GLY A 789 -30.27 20.81 17.16
C GLY A 789 -30.18 20.13 18.53
N LEU A 790 -29.99 18.82 18.51
CA LEU A 790 -29.90 17.99 19.70
C LEU A 790 -28.90 16.85 19.48
N ARG A 791 -28.20 16.47 20.55
CA ARG A 791 -27.50 15.19 20.65
C ARG A 791 -27.92 14.49 21.92
N LEU A 792 -28.09 13.18 21.83
CA LEU A 792 -28.40 12.38 23.00
C LEU A 792 -27.13 11.77 23.58
N CYS A 793 -27.11 11.70 24.90
CA CYS A 793 -26.10 10.99 25.67
C CYS A 793 -26.71 9.79 26.39
N ALA A 794 -25.86 8.86 26.79
CA ALA A 794 -26.20 7.73 27.65
C ALA A 794 -25.03 7.41 28.58
N ASP A 795 -25.33 6.85 29.74
CA ASP A 795 -24.29 6.41 30.65
C ASP A 795 -23.76 5.04 30.21
N PRO A 796 -22.43 4.82 30.14
CA PRO A 796 -21.88 3.62 29.54
C PRO A 796 -22.26 2.36 30.34
N GLY A 797 -22.75 1.32 29.66
CA GLY A 797 -23.13 0.04 30.25
C GLY A 797 -24.48 0.02 30.96
N THR A 798 -25.22 1.14 30.97
CA THR A 798 -26.52 1.23 31.67
C THR A 798 -27.70 0.77 30.82
N GLN A 799 -27.57 0.77 29.49
CA GLN A 799 -28.66 0.41 28.61
C GLN A 799 -28.76 -1.10 28.41
N ASN A 800 -29.97 -1.65 28.58
CA ASN A 800 -30.27 -3.03 28.22
C ASN A 800 -31.00 -3.15 26.87
N SER A 801 -31.14 -4.38 26.37
CA SER A 801 -31.78 -4.64 25.06
C SER A 801 -33.25 -4.21 25.00
N GLU A 802 -33.98 -4.25 26.11
CA GLU A 802 -35.38 -3.81 26.17
C GLU A 802 -35.49 -2.28 26.02
N GLN A 803 -34.63 -1.53 26.72
CA GLN A 803 -34.55 -0.07 26.58
C GLN A 803 -34.13 0.33 25.16
N GLN A 804 -33.21 -0.42 24.53
CA GLN A 804 -32.82 -0.17 23.15
C GLN A 804 -33.97 -0.40 22.17
N LEU A 805 -34.71 -1.51 22.32
CA LEU A 805 -35.88 -1.77 21.48
C LEU A 805 -36.93 -0.67 21.63
N ARG A 806 -37.23 -0.26 22.87
CA ARG A 806 -38.17 0.84 23.14
C ARG A 806 -37.68 2.18 22.58
N TYR A 807 -36.38 2.43 22.60
CA TYR A 807 -35.79 3.61 21.97
C TYR A 807 -35.97 3.59 20.45
N GLU A 808 -35.75 2.43 19.82
CA GLU A 808 -35.95 2.26 18.37
C GLU A 808 -37.42 2.42 17.97
N GLU A 809 -38.34 1.86 18.75
CA GLU A 809 -39.79 2.07 18.56
C GLU A 809 -40.17 3.54 18.71
N TRP A 810 -39.69 4.21 19.76
CA TRP A 810 -39.92 5.63 19.97
C TRP A 810 -39.34 6.48 18.82
N LEU A 811 -38.11 6.19 18.39
CA LEU A 811 -37.44 6.89 17.29
C LEU A 811 -38.12 6.64 15.94
N SER A 812 -38.71 5.46 15.72
CA SER A 812 -39.44 5.17 14.48
C SER A 812 -40.61 6.13 14.25
N GLY A 813 -41.29 6.54 15.32
CA GLY A 813 -42.36 7.56 15.28
C GLY A 813 -41.87 8.92 14.78
N TYR A 814 -40.60 9.27 15.00
CA TYR A 814 -40.00 10.48 14.43
C TYR A 814 -39.87 10.39 12.91
N PHE A 815 -39.39 9.27 12.35
CA PHE A 815 -39.08 9.17 10.92
C PHE A 815 -40.31 9.29 10.01
N GLU A 816 -41.51 8.96 10.52
CA GLU A 816 -42.76 9.11 9.78
C GLU A 816 -43.14 10.58 9.55
N ARG A 817 -42.81 11.47 10.49
CA ARG A 817 -43.36 12.85 10.52
C ARG A 817 -42.31 13.95 10.52
N ARG A 818 -41.12 13.69 11.09
CA ARG A 818 -39.95 14.59 11.20
C ARG A 818 -40.15 15.83 12.07
N TYR A 819 -41.04 15.74 13.06
CA TYR A 819 -41.34 16.80 14.02
C TYR A 819 -41.14 16.30 15.45
N PHE A 820 -40.54 17.12 16.31
CA PHE A 820 -40.41 16.85 17.74
C PHE A 820 -41.78 16.81 18.44
N LYS A 821 -42.70 17.72 18.09
CA LYS A 821 -44.05 17.75 18.70
C LYS A 821 -44.84 16.47 18.48
N ASP A 822 -44.66 15.84 17.33
CA ASP A 822 -45.26 14.55 17.02
C ASP A 822 -44.62 13.42 17.83
N LEU A 823 -43.30 13.41 17.92
CA LEU A 823 -42.53 12.45 18.71
C LEU A 823 -42.93 12.50 20.19
N LEU A 824 -43.23 13.70 20.70
CA LEU A 824 -43.67 13.91 22.08
C LEU A 824 -45.18 13.71 22.30
N GLY A 825 -45.95 13.41 21.25
CA GLY A 825 -47.40 13.17 21.35
C GLY A 825 -48.24 14.42 21.62
N LEU A 826 -47.72 15.61 21.32
CA LEU A 826 -48.35 16.90 21.63
C LEU A 826 -49.27 17.44 20.51
N THR A 827 -49.50 16.66 19.44
CA THR A 827 -50.30 17.08 18.28
C THR A 827 -51.83 16.92 18.43
N GLN A 828 -52.36 16.71 19.63
CA GLN A 828 -53.82 16.59 19.86
C GLN A 828 -54.41 17.82 20.57
N GLY A 829 -54.72 18.83 19.75
CA GLY A 829 -55.51 19.99 20.13
C GLY A 829 -55.72 20.92 18.93
N ARG A 830 -56.63 20.56 18.04
CA ARG A 830 -57.22 21.52 17.08
C ARG A 830 -58.45 22.17 17.69
#